data_AF-A0A654IJY4-F1
#
_entry.id   AF-A0A654IJY4-F1
#
_cell.length_a   1.000
_cell.length_b   1.000
_cell.length_c   1.000
_cell.angle_alpha   90.00
_cell.angle_beta   90.00
_cell.angle_gamma   90.00
#
_symmetry.space_group_name_H-M   'P 1'
#
loop_
_entity.id
_entity.type
_entity.pdbx_description
1 polymer ?
#
loop_
_entity_poly.entity_id
_entity_poly.type
_entity_poly.pdbx_seq_one_letter_code
_entity_poly.pdbx_strand_id
1 'polypeptide(L)'
;MFISAGLAIPSIAFTIKNTYYKSIKYANEYNYAKGVSNSPLTKPTINYWNGQKQLDESILSTNLNNEELFYYKDPTAYASSSYDVNPFPKYLYKVEKFKNNKNQDLINKKIAWTLLELIQNKDQSTSSNHTNGLDLLFTEMFGNNLYNVVGNQFSIGVIDQILGIILNSKNNVINENDKTTKWTDEQKDLIFKELTNNFTKTGTTAISILVNDLSQSNSADWKTKIFDAILKATPPYVSAYIQQPSRKEQFSIGYNVQHYIPNHETLTTVSDINANINQKNTNLVLTGIANNQSAFIINQKNANNLFVDYKKLLALQEVFLEKKNTDIKLNDQFVLYDSKTNTINVPVLPNKQANAFYRLNNNTNILDISTSSKQFFIDTKNGYVNIPKHAWIYDDLNFVNSKYYKSLTDQQKQLISKNRTGRNSKAVVNEDIRWLDPYNLDNNKFTLKLLYEQDKYDNDSSYDKKDWDLLNNSYLFDDFTYNNDFDDLISSYIRPYYEYKNILLYIPQSLINLDHIIHQIGSKKSKDLLNNNSEHWYKKDIEYNKVPKSVLKAWNITNNNEKFLMIRPYDLRYTLPIENVYKSGLSNLTAKPEYWMYQATKTNNTNGLNAVIIQKDAKVKYQNKDLKITAKPIGILDSYNQQLILADQGLMNLVLNLSIGKKIGIKDNFYNKETIIKAGEKYNNIVSRFDRYDYNQINNYIDKTNNSKEFNNLLFSTNKPFYQAQFLWHNSKYSNIEEALDLTSGISFIPDNAYNGFYILNGNGASSASGSDDMISSIRYQNLLATSKTLINQITFIAISIGMLLIITVITTSALLVMLISDIYVTQYQQFMILMKALGYSNYKISKYAFGTAIVFSLIIWALSTAITWILITLIIQIITSLGFAIPYGFSIWTLIVSFIIVAISFIGSLIVSSNKIRTQKPASLLTVSNE
;
A
#
# COMPACT_ATOMS: atom_id res chain seq x y z
N MET A 1 8.01 -51.89 13.37
CA MET A 1 8.58 -50.54 13.54
C MET A 1 8.95 -49.89 12.21
N PHE A 2 9.86 -50.47 11.40
CA PHE A 2 10.28 -49.89 10.10
C PHE A 2 9.14 -49.58 9.12
N ILE A 3 8.15 -50.47 9.00
CA ILE A 3 6.94 -50.24 8.16
C ILE A 3 6.15 -49.01 8.66
N SER A 4 5.89 -48.92 9.97
CA SER A 4 5.17 -47.77 10.56
C SER A 4 5.96 -46.45 10.45
N ALA A 5 7.29 -46.50 10.61
CA ALA A 5 8.16 -45.33 10.44
C ALA A 5 8.23 -44.87 8.97
N GLY A 6 8.33 -45.82 8.03
CA GLY A 6 8.31 -45.54 6.59
C GLY A 6 7.02 -44.87 6.14
N LEU A 7 5.85 -45.30 6.64
CA LEU A 7 4.57 -44.68 6.31
C LEU A 7 4.34 -43.32 6.99
N ALA A 8 5.00 -43.05 8.12
CA ALA A 8 4.87 -41.78 8.83
C ALA A 8 5.53 -40.61 8.08
N ILE A 9 6.63 -40.84 7.36
CA ILE A 9 7.36 -39.78 6.65
C ILE A 9 6.50 -39.11 5.56
N PRO A 10 5.87 -39.83 4.60
CA PRO A 10 4.99 -39.22 3.62
C PRO A 10 3.79 -38.52 4.26
N SER A 11 3.22 -39.10 5.32
CA SER A 11 2.10 -38.53 6.08
C SER A 11 2.44 -37.18 6.72
N ILE A 12 3.64 -37.07 7.31
CA ILE A 12 4.17 -35.81 7.82
C ILE A 12 4.41 -34.83 6.67
N ALA A 13 5.00 -35.26 5.56
CA ALA A 13 5.24 -34.39 4.40
C ALA A 13 3.93 -33.82 3.80
N PHE A 14 2.87 -34.63 3.68
CA PHE A 14 1.55 -34.17 3.25
C PHE A 14 0.92 -33.20 4.26
N THR A 15 1.07 -33.48 5.55
CA THR A 15 0.59 -32.60 6.62
C THR A 15 1.33 -31.26 6.59
N ILE A 16 2.64 -31.27 6.35
CA ILE A 16 3.45 -30.07 6.20
C ILE A 16 2.95 -29.26 5.02
N LYS A 17 2.83 -29.87 3.84
CA LYS A 17 2.33 -29.20 2.62
C LYS A 17 0.99 -28.48 2.86
N ASN A 18 0.06 -29.15 3.54
CA ASN A 18 -1.29 -28.61 3.74
C ASN A 18 -1.37 -27.56 4.87
N THR A 19 -0.47 -27.62 5.86
CA THR A 19 -0.58 -26.80 7.08
C THR A 19 0.36 -25.60 7.06
N TYR A 20 1.49 -25.67 6.36
CA TYR A 20 2.56 -24.67 6.42
C TYR A 20 2.07 -23.24 6.11
N TYR A 21 1.22 -23.10 5.09
CA TYR A 21 0.63 -21.83 4.65
C TYR A 21 -0.85 -21.66 5.03
N LYS A 22 -1.41 -22.47 5.92
CA LYS A 22 -2.86 -22.52 6.19
C LYS A 22 -3.45 -21.16 6.60
N SER A 23 -2.72 -20.38 7.41
CA SER A 23 -3.14 -19.04 7.84
C SER A 23 -2.72 -17.90 6.90
N ILE A 24 -2.14 -18.20 5.73
CA ILE A 24 -1.63 -17.21 4.77
C ILE A 24 -2.45 -17.24 3.48
N LYS A 25 -3.09 -16.11 3.18
CA LYS A 25 -3.84 -15.90 1.93
C LYS A 25 -3.03 -15.15 0.87
N TYR A 26 -2.04 -14.37 1.26
CA TYR A 26 -1.26 -13.59 0.30
C TYR A 26 -0.46 -14.48 -0.66
N ALA A 27 -0.36 -13.98 -1.88
CA ALA A 27 0.39 -14.54 -2.99
C ALA A 27 1.72 -13.82 -3.18
N ASN A 28 1.78 -12.52 -2.93
CA ASN A 28 2.98 -11.70 -3.12
C ASN A 28 3.17 -10.72 -1.94
N GLU A 29 4.42 -10.43 -1.62
CA GLU A 29 4.83 -9.45 -0.60
C GLU A 29 5.78 -8.44 -1.26
N TYR A 30 5.54 -7.14 -1.02
CA TYR A 30 6.33 -6.03 -1.54
C TYR A 30 6.79 -5.17 -0.37
N ASN A 31 8.09 -4.86 -0.32
CA ASN A 31 8.67 -3.93 0.64
C ASN A 31 9.13 -2.68 -0.11
N TYR A 32 8.56 -1.55 0.28
CA TYR A 32 8.88 -0.25 -0.30
C TYR A 32 10.01 0.42 0.47
N ALA A 33 10.65 1.41 -0.16
CA ALA A 33 11.61 2.23 0.56
C ALA A 33 10.94 2.98 1.71
N LYS A 34 11.65 3.04 2.85
CA LYS A 34 11.18 3.75 4.04
C LYS A 34 11.27 5.27 3.79
N GLY A 35 10.17 5.98 4.05
CA GLY A 35 10.14 7.45 4.04
C GLY A 35 10.89 8.08 5.22
N VAL A 36 10.99 9.40 5.22
CA VAL A 36 11.56 10.18 6.33
C VAL A 36 10.48 10.45 7.35
N SER A 37 10.56 9.83 8.53
CA SER A 37 9.45 9.81 9.48
C SER A 37 9.01 11.21 9.95
N ASN A 38 9.94 12.17 9.97
CA ASN A 38 9.69 13.57 10.31
C ASN A 38 9.66 14.50 9.09
N SER A 39 9.33 14.00 7.89
CA SER A 39 8.97 14.82 6.73
C SER A 39 7.52 14.55 6.29
N PRO A 40 6.66 15.57 6.13
CA PRO A 40 5.25 15.35 5.83
C PRO A 40 4.99 14.77 4.43
N LEU A 41 5.89 14.99 3.48
CA LEU A 41 5.68 14.66 2.07
C LEU A 41 6.37 13.36 1.62
N THR A 42 7.16 12.69 2.47
CA THR A 42 7.83 11.44 2.09
C THR A 42 6.95 10.19 2.23
N LYS A 43 5.69 10.34 2.67
CA LYS A 43 4.72 9.24 2.69
C LYS A 43 4.27 8.89 1.27
N PRO A 44 3.97 7.63 0.95
CA PRO A 44 3.39 7.28 -0.35
C PRO A 44 1.96 7.81 -0.50
N THR A 45 1.54 8.02 -1.75
CA THR A 45 0.12 8.20 -2.08
C THR A 45 -0.50 6.87 -2.45
N ILE A 46 -1.71 6.62 -1.94
CA ILE A 46 -2.47 5.39 -2.21
C ILE A 46 -3.46 5.66 -3.33
N ASN A 47 -3.37 4.89 -4.41
CA ASN A 47 -4.37 4.87 -5.46
C ASN A 47 -5.28 3.65 -5.33
N TYR A 48 -6.59 3.90 -5.20
CA TYR A 48 -7.60 2.85 -5.15
C TYR A 48 -8.06 2.49 -6.56
N TRP A 49 -8.07 1.20 -6.87
CA TRP A 49 -8.52 0.71 -8.17
C TRP A 49 -9.03 -0.73 -8.05
N ASN A 50 -9.66 -1.24 -9.10
CA ASN A 50 -10.27 -2.57 -9.08
C ASN A 50 -9.32 -3.70 -9.52
N GLY A 51 -8.08 -3.38 -9.88
CA GLY A 51 -7.13 -4.35 -10.43
C GLY A 51 -7.35 -4.61 -11.91
N GLN A 52 -6.37 -5.26 -12.55
CA GLN A 52 -6.39 -5.34 -14.00
C GLN A 52 -7.35 -6.38 -14.56
N LYS A 53 -7.60 -7.50 -13.90
CA LYS A 53 -8.52 -8.54 -14.42
C LYS A 53 -9.87 -7.95 -14.87
N GLN A 54 -10.42 -7.00 -14.10
CA GLN A 54 -11.67 -6.33 -14.46
C GLN A 54 -11.54 -5.44 -15.71
N LEU A 55 -10.39 -4.79 -15.91
CA LEU A 55 -10.11 -3.96 -17.09
C LEU A 55 -10.00 -4.83 -18.34
N ASP A 56 -9.29 -5.95 -18.25
CA ASP A 56 -9.10 -6.92 -19.34
C ASP A 56 -10.45 -7.55 -19.75
N GLU A 57 -11.38 -7.77 -18.81
CA GLU A 57 -12.74 -8.26 -19.09
C GLU A 57 -13.68 -7.19 -19.69
N SER A 58 -13.34 -5.89 -19.57
CA SER A 58 -14.21 -4.78 -19.94
C SER A 58 -13.90 -4.14 -21.29
N ILE A 59 -12.76 -4.48 -21.89
CA ILE A 59 -12.32 -3.93 -23.17
C ILE A 59 -13.02 -4.64 -24.34
N LEU A 60 -13.49 -3.85 -25.31
CA LEU A 60 -14.17 -4.28 -26.53
C LEU A 60 -13.53 -3.59 -27.75
N SER A 61 -13.76 -4.11 -28.95
CA SER A 61 -13.37 -3.43 -30.19
C SER A 61 -14.56 -3.20 -31.13
N THR A 62 -14.47 -2.15 -31.95
CA THR A 62 -15.43 -1.84 -33.01
C THR A 62 -14.74 -1.13 -34.17
N ASN A 63 -15.30 -1.20 -35.38
CA ASN A 63 -14.72 -0.53 -36.56
C ASN A 63 -15.42 0.80 -36.84
N LEU A 64 -14.73 1.92 -36.63
CA LEU A 64 -15.22 3.27 -36.97
C LEU A 64 -14.28 3.91 -38.00
N ASN A 65 -14.83 4.57 -39.02
CA ASN A 65 -14.05 5.26 -40.05
C ASN A 65 -12.93 4.38 -40.68
N ASN A 66 -13.21 3.08 -40.89
CA ASN A 66 -12.29 2.06 -41.40
C ASN A 66 -11.09 1.72 -40.49
N GLU A 67 -11.16 2.06 -39.20
CA GLU A 67 -10.13 1.74 -38.21
C GLU A 67 -10.74 0.94 -37.05
N GLU A 68 -9.98 -0.03 -36.52
CA GLU A 68 -10.36 -0.75 -35.30
C GLU A 68 -10.11 0.16 -34.08
N LEU A 69 -11.16 0.43 -33.33
CA LEU A 69 -11.13 1.21 -32.09
C LEU A 69 -11.37 0.29 -30.89
N PHE A 70 -10.41 0.25 -29.98
CA PHE A 70 -10.59 -0.36 -28.67
C PHE A 70 -11.23 0.63 -27.69
N TYR A 71 -12.21 0.15 -26.92
CA TYR A 71 -12.91 0.97 -25.93
C TYR A 71 -13.37 0.14 -24.73
N TYR A 72 -13.66 0.79 -23.62
CA TYR A 72 -14.20 0.14 -22.44
C TYR A 72 -15.73 0.18 -22.42
N LYS A 73 -16.34 -0.93 -22.00
CA LYS A 73 -17.79 -1.00 -21.77
C LYS A 73 -18.28 0.04 -20.75
N ASP A 74 -17.49 0.31 -19.71
CA ASP A 74 -17.72 1.41 -18.78
C ASP A 74 -16.64 2.47 -19.01
N PRO A 75 -17.00 3.70 -19.44
CA PRO A 75 -16.02 4.74 -19.74
C PRO A 75 -15.26 5.26 -18.51
N THR A 76 -15.64 4.88 -17.29
CA THR A 76 -14.82 5.15 -16.09
C THR A 76 -13.54 4.29 -16.02
N ALA A 77 -13.45 3.23 -16.83
CA ALA A 77 -12.29 2.32 -16.82
C ALA A 77 -11.04 2.94 -17.44
N TYR A 78 -11.18 3.91 -18.35
CA TYR A 78 -10.09 4.60 -19.05
C TYR A 78 -8.98 5.10 -18.13
N ALA A 79 -9.32 5.70 -16.98
CA ALA A 79 -8.34 6.23 -16.03
C ALA A 79 -8.26 5.43 -14.72
N SER A 80 -8.80 4.21 -14.65
CA SER A 80 -9.00 3.48 -13.38
C SER A 80 -7.70 3.25 -12.60
N SER A 81 -6.60 2.95 -13.30
CA SER A 81 -5.27 2.76 -12.71
C SER A 81 -4.62 4.02 -12.14
N SER A 82 -5.16 5.22 -12.40
CA SER A 82 -4.54 6.47 -11.98
C SER A 82 -5.53 7.58 -11.63
N TYR A 83 -6.83 7.30 -11.50
CA TYR A 83 -7.88 8.31 -11.46
C TYR A 83 -7.69 9.37 -10.37
N ASP A 84 -7.48 8.94 -9.11
CA ASP A 84 -7.34 9.89 -8.00
C ASP A 84 -5.93 10.50 -7.92
N VAL A 85 -4.93 9.80 -8.45
CA VAL A 85 -3.51 10.18 -8.45
C VAL A 85 -3.04 10.84 -9.75
N ASN A 86 -3.98 11.15 -10.63
CA ASN A 86 -3.73 11.81 -11.89
C ASN A 86 -3.18 13.22 -11.63
N PRO A 87 -2.16 13.68 -12.37
CA PRO A 87 -1.73 15.07 -12.32
C PRO A 87 -2.78 16.09 -12.79
N PHE A 88 -3.87 15.67 -13.43
CA PHE A 88 -4.97 16.58 -13.77
C PHE A 88 -5.98 16.65 -12.62
N PRO A 89 -6.36 17.87 -12.19
CA PRO A 89 -7.35 18.03 -11.13
C PRO A 89 -8.71 17.51 -11.58
N LYS A 90 -9.53 17.07 -10.62
CA LYS A 90 -10.90 16.59 -10.90
C LYS A 90 -11.82 17.74 -11.33
N TYR A 91 -11.70 18.88 -10.66
CA TYR A 91 -12.55 20.05 -10.85
C TYR A 91 -11.72 21.32 -11.05
N LEU A 92 -12.31 22.29 -11.76
CA LEU A 92 -11.79 23.65 -11.92
C LEU A 92 -12.77 24.67 -11.36
N TYR A 93 -12.22 25.69 -10.70
CA TYR A 93 -12.94 26.92 -10.39
C TYR A 93 -12.92 27.85 -11.60
N LYS A 94 -14.09 28.24 -12.09
CA LYS A 94 -14.23 29.11 -13.27
C LYS A 94 -14.81 30.46 -12.88
N VAL A 95 -14.15 31.50 -13.38
CA VAL A 95 -14.59 32.89 -13.24
C VAL A 95 -14.87 33.43 -14.64
N GLU A 96 -16.13 33.55 -14.98
CA GLU A 96 -16.60 34.06 -16.26
C GLU A 96 -17.01 35.52 -16.11
N LYS A 97 -16.55 36.38 -17.02
CA LYS A 97 -16.92 37.79 -17.06
C LYS A 97 -17.82 38.01 -18.26
N PHE A 98 -19.05 38.45 -18.01
CA PHE A 98 -20.01 38.80 -19.05
C PHE A 98 -20.39 40.27 -18.93
N LYS A 99 -20.60 40.95 -20.05
CA LYS A 99 -21.17 42.29 -20.05
C LYS A 99 -22.69 42.19 -20.02
N ASN A 100 -23.31 42.82 -19.04
CA ASN A 100 -24.77 43.00 -19.05
C ASN A 100 -25.18 44.02 -20.14
N ASN A 101 -26.47 44.12 -20.43
CA ASN A 101 -27.09 45.10 -21.33
C ASN A 101 -26.76 46.57 -20.98
N LYS A 102 -26.24 46.84 -19.76
CA LYS A 102 -25.74 48.15 -19.31
C LYS A 102 -24.21 48.31 -19.40
N ASN A 103 -23.51 47.43 -20.11
CA ASN A 103 -22.04 47.34 -20.16
C ASN A 103 -21.36 47.19 -18.78
N GLN A 104 -22.07 46.67 -17.78
CA GLN A 104 -21.51 46.34 -16.48
C GLN A 104 -20.98 44.90 -16.50
N ASP A 105 -19.76 44.69 -16.02
CA ASP A 105 -19.17 43.36 -15.88
C ASP A 105 -19.89 42.59 -14.77
N LEU A 106 -20.64 41.56 -15.16
CA LEU A 106 -21.16 40.53 -14.28
C LEU A 106 -20.11 39.41 -14.19
N ILE A 107 -19.74 39.07 -12.97
CA ILE A 107 -18.83 37.97 -12.68
C ILE A 107 -19.67 36.75 -12.28
N ASN A 108 -19.68 35.73 -13.13
CA ASN A 108 -20.25 34.43 -12.80
C ASN A 108 -19.13 33.48 -12.31
N LYS A 109 -19.38 32.77 -11.22
CA LYS A 109 -18.41 31.88 -10.59
C LYS A 109 -19.02 30.48 -10.51
N LYS A 110 -18.40 29.48 -11.14
CA LYS A 110 -18.89 28.09 -11.18
C LYS A 110 -17.77 27.07 -10.93
N ILE A 111 -18.13 25.88 -10.48
CA ILE A 111 -17.24 24.71 -10.47
C ILE A 111 -17.55 23.88 -11.71
N ALA A 112 -16.52 23.48 -12.45
CA ALA A 112 -16.65 22.69 -13.66
C ALA A 112 -15.80 21.41 -13.58
N TRP A 113 -16.23 20.35 -14.27
CA TRP A 113 -15.43 19.15 -14.45
C TRP A 113 -14.25 19.48 -15.36
N THR A 114 -13.02 19.17 -14.92
CA THR A 114 -11.82 19.60 -15.63
C THR A 114 -11.81 19.18 -17.10
N LEU A 115 -11.95 17.89 -17.39
CA LEU A 115 -11.87 17.41 -18.77
C LEU A 115 -12.99 17.96 -19.66
N LEU A 116 -14.22 18.04 -19.14
CA LEU A 116 -15.36 18.58 -19.88
C LEU A 116 -15.17 20.06 -20.23
N GLU A 117 -14.73 20.86 -19.26
CA GLU A 117 -14.48 22.29 -19.43
C GLU A 117 -13.39 22.57 -20.48
N LEU A 118 -12.35 21.72 -20.53
CA LEU A 118 -11.25 21.86 -21.49
C LEU A 118 -11.65 21.42 -22.91
N ILE A 119 -12.57 20.46 -23.04
CA ILE A 119 -13.16 20.07 -24.33
C ILE A 119 -14.09 21.18 -24.86
N GLN A 120 -14.88 21.81 -23.97
CA GLN A 120 -15.89 22.81 -24.30
C GLN A 120 -15.30 24.18 -24.69
N ASN A 121 -14.24 24.64 -24.02
CA ASN A 121 -13.65 25.96 -24.28
C ASN A 121 -12.63 25.92 -25.43
N LYS A 122 -13.12 25.89 -26.68
CA LYS A 122 -12.27 26.11 -27.86
C LYS A 122 -11.88 27.59 -28.08
N ASP A 123 -12.60 28.55 -27.49
CA ASP A 123 -12.45 29.97 -27.79
C ASP A 123 -12.30 30.87 -26.53
N GLN A 124 -11.07 31.16 -26.13
CA GLN A 124 -10.75 32.50 -25.58
C GLN A 124 -9.70 33.15 -26.50
N SER A 125 -10.21 33.67 -27.61
CA SER A 125 -9.46 34.44 -28.60
C SER A 125 -9.11 35.82 -28.04
N THR A 126 -7.92 35.96 -27.46
CA THR A 126 -7.20 37.25 -27.50
C THR A 126 -5.71 36.99 -27.73
N SER A 127 -5.21 37.48 -28.86
CA SER A 127 -3.82 37.47 -29.36
C SER A 127 -3.27 36.17 -29.98
N SER A 128 -3.14 36.21 -31.31
CA SER A 128 -2.22 35.55 -32.27
C SER A 128 -1.65 34.12 -32.09
N ASN A 129 -1.89 33.41 -30.99
CA ASN A 129 -1.51 32.01 -30.81
C ASN A 129 -2.77 31.22 -30.39
N HIS A 130 -3.29 30.40 -31.30
CA HIS A 130 -4.39 29.50 -31.01
C HIS A 130 -3.92 28.41 -30.00
N THR A 131 -4.14 28.63 -28.71
CA THR A 131 -4.00 27.57 -27.69
C THR A 131 -5.37 26.98 -27.42
N ASN A 132 -5.55 25.69 -27.70
CA ASN A 132 -6.80 24.99 -27.39
C ASN A 132 -6.88 24.74 -25.86
N GLY A 133 -8.08 24.56 -25.30
CA GLY A 133 -8.25 24.28 -23.87
C GLY A 133 -7.51 23.03 -23.39
N LEU A 134 -7.31 22.03 -24.25
CA LEU A 134 -6.56 20.81 -23.95
C LEU A 134 -5.03 21.03 -23.88
N ASP A 135 -4.50 22.09 -24.49
CA ASP A 135 -3.09 22.47 -24.36
C ASP A 135 -2.78 22.85 -22.92
N LEU A 136 -3.76 23.37 -22.16
CA LEU A 136 -3.61 23.66 -20.72
C LEU A 136 -3.33 22.39 -19.89
N LEU A 137 -3.78 21.21 -20.34
CA LEU A 137 -3.45 19.95 -19.66
C LEU A 137 -1.94 19.78 -19.56
N PHE A 138 -1.20 20.04 -20.63
CA PHE A 138 0.25 19.82 -20.69
C PHE A 138 1.06 21.07 -20.36
N THR A 139 0.63 22.24 -20.83
CA THR A 139 1.35 23.49 -20.64
C THR A 139 1.25 24.00 -19.20
N GLU A 140 0.18 23.70 -18.47
CA GLU A 140 -0.05 24.20 -17.12
C GLU A 140 -0.24 23.06 -16.10
N MET A 141 -1.24 22.19 -16.25
CA MET A 141 -1.60 21.20 -15.21
C MET A 141 -0.51 20.17 -15.00
N PHE A 142 -0.05 19.56 -16.09
CA PHE A 142 1.07 18.63 -16.10
C PHE A 142 2.34 19.31 -15.58
N GLY A 143 2.66 20.51 -16.07
CA GLY A 143 3.86 21.23 -15.63
C GLY A 143 3.82 21.71 -14.18
N ASN A 144 2.65 21.92 -13.58
CA ASN A 144 2.53 22.32 -12.18
C ASN A 144 2.42 21.13 -11.22
N ASN A 145 1.82 20.02 -11.67
CA ASN A 145 1.53 18.86 -10.81
C ASN A 145 2.49 17.68 -11.05
N LEU A 146 3.15 17.56 -12.21
CA LEU A 146 4.23 16.57 -12.43
C LEU A 146 5.63 17.16 -12.31
N TYR A 147 5.82 18.49 -12.40
CA TYR A 147 7.12 19.07 -12.05
C TYR A 147 7.56 18.64 -10.65
N ASN A 148 6.60 18.52 -9.72
CA ASN A 148 6.81 17.86 -8.45
C ASN A 148 6.02 16.55 -8.42
N VAL A 149 6.71 15.43 -8.58
CA VAL A 149 6.06 14.15 -8.86
C VAL A 149 5.62 13.40 -7.61
N VAL A 150 5.52 14.06 -6.46
CA VAL A 150 5.21 13.39 -5.20
C VAL A 150 3.77 12.92 -5.16
N GLY A 151 3.59 11.63 -5.37
CA GLY A 151 2.28 11.00 -5.25
C GLY A 151 1.41 11.10 -6.50
N ASN A 152 1.96 11.53 -7.63
CA ASN A 152 1.24 11.61 -8.91
C ASN A 152 1.67 10.48 -9.85
N GLN A 153 0.72 10.06 -10.70
CA GLN A 153 0.89 8.97 -11.65
C GLN A 153 0.09 9.24 -12.92
N PHE A 154 0.67 8.85 -14.06
CA PHE A 154 0.13 9.08 -15.38
C PHE A 154 0.08 7.77 -16.16
N SER A 155 -1.04 7.54 -16.86
CA SER A 155 -1.22 6.46 -17.84
C SER A 155 -1.79 7.04 -19.13
N ILE A 156 -1.60 6.33 -20.25
CA ILE A 156 -2.14 6.71 -21.56
C ILE A 156 -3.67 6.81 -21.49
N GLY A 157 -4.29 5.93 -20.72
CA GLY A 157 -5.73 5.87 -20.49
C GLY A 157 -6.35 7.16 -19.93
N VAL A 158 -5.58 8.00 -19.24
CA VAL A 158 -6.06 9.32 -18.79
C VAL A 158 -6.40 10.23 -19.97
N ILE A 159 -5.63 10.15 -21.07
CA ILE A 159 -5.92 10.91 -22.29
C ILE A 159 -7.07 10.26 -23.05
N ASP A 160 -7.08 8.92 -23.14
CA ASP A 160 -8.18 8.18 -23.77
C ASP A 160 -9.51 8.33 -23.02
N GLN A 161 -9.50 8.79 -21.76
CA GLN A 161 -10.73 9.22 -21.09
C GLN A 161 -11.44 10.34 -21.86
N ILE A 162 -10.73 11.20 -22.61
CA ILE A 162 -11.34 12.22 -23.49
C ILE A 162 -12.15 11.55 -24.59
N LEU A 163 -11.64 10.45 -25.18
CA LEU A 163 -12.37 9.64 -26.14
C LEU A 163 -13.65 9.11 -25.49
N GLY A 164 -13.55 8.51 -24.30
CA GLY A 164 -14.70 8.04 -23.54
C GLY A 164 -15.72 9.14 -23.24
N ILE A 165 -15.29 10.35 -22.90
CA ILE A 165 -16.20 11.48 -22.65
C ILE A 165 -16.97 11.84 -23.92
N ILE A 166 -16.32 11.94 -25.07
CA ILE A 166 -16.94 12.34 -26.35
C ILE A 166 -17.82 11.22 -26.90
N LEU A 167 -17.32 9.97 -26.94
CA LEU A 167 -18.05 8.82 -27.44
C LEU A 167 -19.20 8.41 -26.53
N ASN A 168 -19.12 8.58 -25.22
CA ASN A 168 -20.20 8.20 -24.33
C ASN A 168 -21.12 9.39 -23.97
N SER A 169 -20.92 10.58 -24.55
CA SER A 169 -21.81 11.72 -24.32
C SER A 169 -23.18 11.54 -24.96
N LYS A 170 -24.24 11.87 -24.23
CA LYS A 170 -25.59 11.95 -24.79
C LYS A 170 -25.82 13.22 -25.63
N ASN A 171 -25.27 14.35 -25.19
CA ASN A 171 -25.39 15.65 -25.85
C ASN A 171 -24.08 16.05 -26.56
N ASN A 172 -24.15 17.09 -27.40
CA ASN A 172 -22.97 17.68 -28.04
C ASN A 172 -22.08 18.34 -26.97
N VAL A 173 -20.87 17.81 -26.78
CA VAL A 173 -19.92 18.34 -25.78
C VAL A 173 -19.09 19.50 -26.29
N ILE A 174 -19.12 19.81 -27.59
CA ILE A 174 -18.40 20.95 -28.17
C ILE A 174 -19.28 22.20 -28.15
N ASN A 175 -20.60 22.04 -28.35
CA ASN A 175 -21.56 23.13 -28.30
C ASN A 175 -22.70 22.80 -27.32
N GLU A 176 -22.58 23.27 -26.09
CA GLU A 176 -23.52 22.98 -25.00
C GLU A 176 -24.95 23.50 -25.28
N ASN A 177 -25.07 24.56 -26.09
CA ASN A 177 -26.36 25.13 -26.49
C ASN A 177 -27.07 24.32 -27.56
N ASP A 178 -26.35 23.42 -28.24
CA ASP A 178 -26.88 22.60 -29.31
C ASP A 178 -27.31 21.21 -28.80
N LYS A 179 -28.53 21.17 -28.26
CA LYS A 179 -29.17 19.94 -27.77
C LYS A 179 -29.88 19.16 -28.89
N THR A 180 -29.89 19.69 -30.11
CA THR A 180 -30.72 19.22 -31.22
C THR A 180 -29.92 18.50 -32.30
N THR A 181 -28.63 18.81 -32.46
CA THR A 181 -27.81 18.20 -33.51
C THR A 181 -27.57 16.73 -33.24
N LYS A 182 -27.86 15.94 -34.27
CA LYS A 182 -27.60 14.51 -34.32
C LYS A 182 -26.10 14.29 -34.41
N TRP A 183 -25.52 13.58 -33.44
CA TRP A 183 -24.08 13.34 -33.37
C TRP A 183 -23.80 11.85 -33.53
N THR A 184 -23.38 11.44 -34.73
CA THR A 184 -23.08 10.03 -35.02
C THR A 184 -21.76 9.60 -34.38
N ASP A 185 -21.54 8.29 -34.24
CA ASP A 185 -20.30 7.77 -33.68
C ASP A 185 -19.08 8.12 -34.55
N GLU A 186 -19.27 8.15 -35.88
CA GLU A 186 -18.24 8.53 -36.85
C GLU A 186 -17.83 10.00 -36.71
N GLN A 187 -18.80 10.91 -36.50
CA GLN A 187 -18.53 12.33 -36.29
C GLN A 187 -17.78 12.58 -34.98
N LYS A 188 -18.17 11.88 -33.91
CA LYS A 188 -17.53 11.97 -32.60
C LYS A 188 -16.08 11.48 -32.64
N ASP A 189 -15.81 10.38 -33.34
CA ASP A 189 -14.46 9.86 -33.56
C ASP A 189 -13.59 10.88 -34.33
N LEU A 190 -14.12 11.49 -35.40
CA LEU A 190 -13.40 12.54 -36.14
C LEU A 190 -13.04 13.75 -35.27
N ILE A 191 -13.98 14.20 -34.43
CA ILE A 191 -13.75 15.31 -33.50
C ILE A 191 -12.70 14.95 -32.45
N PHE A 192 -12.74 13.72 -31.92
CA PHE A 192 -11.69 13.24 -31.02
C PHE A 192 -10.32 13.25 -31.69
N LYS A 193 -10.21 12.75 -32.93
CA LYS A 193 -8.96 12.77 -33.71
C LYS A 193 -8.47 14.19 -33.98
N GLU A 194 -9.36 15.13 -34.31
CA GLU A 194 -9.01 16.55 -34.47
C GLU A 194 -8.46 17.15 -33.17
N LEU A 195 -9.15 16.91 -32.04
CA LEU A 195 -8.72 17.39 -30.73
C LEU A 195 -7.38 16.79 -30.32
N THR A 196 -7.19 15.49 -30.52
CA THR A 196 -5.98 14.76 -30.10
C THR A 196 -4.76 14.99 -31.00
N ASN A 197 -4.96 15.31 -32.29
CA ASN A 197 -3.84 15.60 -33.19
C ASN A 197 -3.00 16.80 -32.72
N ASN A 198 -3.61 17.81 -32.08
CA ASN A 198 -2.88 18.96 -31.55
C ASN A 198 -2.03 18.63 -30.30
N PHE A 199 -2.34 17.56 -29.56
CA PHE A 199 -1.56 17.13 -28.39
C PHE A 199 -0.15 16.64 -28.75
N THR A 200 0.05 16.18 -29.99
CA THR A 200 1.26 15.47 -30.42
C THR A 200 2.55 16.30 -30.30
N LYS A 201 2.49 17.64 -30.24
CA LYS A 201 3.69 18.49 -30.09
C LYS A 201 4.06 18.76 -28.63
N THR A 202 3.11 19.19 -27.81
CA THR A 202 3.36 19.55 -26.40
C THR A 202 3.43 18.32 -25.50
N GLY A 203 2.56 17.33 -25.74
CA GLY A 203 2.54 16.07 -25.00
C GLY A 203 3.85 15.29 -25.18
N THR A 204 4.33 15.12 -26.42
CA THR A 204 5.60 14.40 -26.67
C THR A 204 6.79 15.04 -25.97
N THR A 205 6.86 16.38 -25.92
CA THR A 205 7.90 17.09 -25.16
C THR A 205 7.77 16.82 -23.65
N ALA A 206 6.57 16.99 -23.08
CA ALA A 206 6.32 16.75 -21.67
C ALA A 206 6.61 15.29 -21.25
N ILE A 207 6.34 14.34 -22.14
CA ILE A 207 6.56 12.91 -21.90
C ILE A 207 8.02 12.52 -22.10
N SER A 208 8.73 13.08 -23.09
CA SER A 208 10.19 12.89 -23.22
C SER A 208 10.96 13.34 -21.96
N ILE A 209 10.43 14.38 -21.28
CA ILE A 209 10.95 14.86 -19.99
C ILE A 209 10.66 13.88 -18.84
N LEU A 210 9.47 13.24 -18.80
CA LEU A 210 9.11 12.24 -17.77
C LEU A 210 10.07 11.04 -17.75
N VAL A 211 10.35 10.50 -18.94
CA VAL A 211 11.12 9.27 -19.14
C VAL A 211 12.63 9.50 -19.37
N ASN A 212 13.06 10.76 -19.34
CA ASN A 212 14.43 11.18 -19.59
C ASN A 212 15.05 10.59 -20.86
N ASP A 213 14.23 10.41 -21.90
CA ASP A 213 14.65 9.89 -23.18
C ASP A 213 14.40 10.95 -24.25
N LEU A 214 15.47 11.66 -24.62
CA LEU A 214 15.48 12.64 -25.70
C LEU A 214 15.69 11.97 -27.08
N SER A 215 15.77 10.63 -27.15
CA SER A 215 15.89 9.95 -28.44
C SER A 215 14.61 10.11 -29.26
N GLN A 216 14.76 10.65 -30.47
CA GLN A 216 13.67 10.81 -31.42
C GLN A 216 13.22 9.43 -31.90
N SER A 217 12.13 8.93 -31.32
CA SER A 217 11.35 7.86 -31.94
C SER A 217 10.80 8.39 -33.28
N ASN A 218 11.10 7.67 -34.37
CA ASN A 218 10.61 7.97 -35.73
C ASN A 218 9.11 7.65 -35.92
N SER A 219 8.40 7.18 -34.89
CA SER A 219 6.96 6.95 -34.96
C SER A 219 6.19 8.28 -35.10
N ALA A 220 5.12 8.30 -35.88
CA ALA A 220 4.21 9.46 -35.95
C ALA A 220 3.22 9.51 -34.77
N ASP A 221 2.89 8.35 -34.18
CA ASP A 221 1.88 8.23 -33.12
C ASP A 221 2.46 8.50 -31.73
N TRP A 222 1.78 9.35 -30.96
CA TRP A 222 2.20 9.73 -29.62
C TRP A 222 2.06 8.56 -28.63
N LYS A 223 1.03 7.70 -28.75
CA LYS A 223 0.83 6.59 -27.80
C LYS A 223 2.00 5.63 -27.82
N THR A 224 2.44 5.28 -29.02
CA THR A 224 3.62 4.45 -29.26
C THR A 224 4.88 5.08 -28.70
N LYS A 225 5.07 6.41 -28.85
CA LYS A 225 6.21 7.14 -28.25
C LYS A 225 6.25 7.07 -26.73
N ILE A 226 5.10 7.28 -26.07
CA ILE A 226 5.00 7.15 -24.62
C ILE A 226 5.39 5.73 -24.25
N PHE A 227 4.70 4.75 -24.85
CA PHE A 227 4.83 3.34 -24.51
C PHE A 227 6.25 2.79 -24.69
N ASP A 228 6.92 3.13 -25.79
CA ASP A 228 8.31 2.73 -26.03
C ASP A 228 9.26 3.31 -24.96
N ALA A 229 9.02 4.55 -24.55
CA ALA A 229 9.82 5.19 -23.52
C ALA A 229 9.57 4.59 -22.13
N ILE A 230 8.32 4.21 -21.83
CA ILE A 230 7.98 3.41 -20.64
C ILE A 230 8.76 2.10 -20.66
N LEU A 231 8.71 1.37 -21.77
CA LEU A 231 9.32 0.04 -21.89
C LEU A 231 10.84 0.08 -21.67
N LYS A 232 11.52 1.14 -22.12
CA LYS A 232 12.95 1.37 -21.85
C LYS A 232 13.27 1.53 -20.36
N ALA A 233 12.35 2.12 -19.58
CA ALA A 233 12.49 2.32 -18.15
C ALA A 233 12.04 1.10 -17.31
N THR A 234 11.32 0.15 -17.91
CA THR A 234 10.85 -1.07 -17.22
C THR A 234 11.81 -2.25 -17.36
N PRO A 235 11.89 -3.13 -16.35
CA PRO A 235 12.64 -4.38 -16.48
C PRO A 235 12.17 -5.24 -17.67
N PRO A 236 13.08 -5.96 -18.38
CA PRO A 236 12.74 -6.70 -19.59
C PRO A 236 11.61 -7.74 -19.45
N TYR A 237 11.40 -8.31 -18.26
CA TYR A 237 10.32 -9.26 -18.03
C TYR A 237 8.92 -8.61 -18.04
N VAL A 238 8.83 -7.30 -17.82
CA VAL A 238 7.57 -6.54 -17.82
C VAL A 238 7.01 -6.45 -19.24
N SER A 239 7.87 -6.34 -20.26
CA SER A 239 7.44 -6.22 -21.67
C SER A 239 6.66 -7.44 -22.18
N ALA A 240 6.85 -8.62 -21.58
CA ALA A 240 6.09 -9.83 -21.86
C ALA A 240 4.62 -9.74 -21.38
N TYR A 241 4.33 -8.94 -20.35
CA TYR A 241 2.99 -8.80 -19.77
C TYR A 241 2.17 -7.65 -20.37
N ILE A 242 2.80 -6.67 -21.03
CA ILE A 242 2.12 -5.47 -21.55
C ILE A 242 1.67 -5.62 -23.02
N GLN A 243 1.37 -6.83 -23.48
CA GLN A 243 0.99 -7.07 -24.88
C GLN A 243 -0.49 -6.74 -25.16
N GLN A 244 -1.38 -6.87 -24.18
CA GLN A 244 -2.82 -6.61 -24.34
C GLN A 244 -3.13 -5.09 -24.44
N PRO A 245 -4.14 -4.66 -25.22
CA PRO A 245 -4.47 -3.25 -25.39
C PRO A 245 -4.79 -2.54 -24.06
N SER A 246 -5.59 -3.18 -23.19
CA SER A 246 -5.90 -2.69 -21.84
C SER A 246 -4.64 -2.48 -21.00
N ARG A 247 -3.64 -3.35 -21.13
CA ARG A 247 -2.37 -3.24 -20.38
C ARG A 247 -1.54 -2.07 -20.89
N LYS A 248 -1.46 -1.87 -22.20
CA LYS A 248 -0.74 -0.72 -22.80
C LYS A 248 -1.34 0.61 -22.36
N GLU A 249 -2.66 0.67 -22.31
CA GLU A 249 -3.38 1.88 -21.95
C GLU A 249 -3.32 2.20 -20.45
N GLN A 250 -3.44 1.16 -19.60
CA GLN A 250 -3.47 1.29 -18.14
C GLN A 250 -2.08 1.25 -17.50
N PHE A 251 -1.03 0.87 -18.24
CA PHE A 251 0.31 0.89 -17.68
C PHE A 251 0.67 2.31 -17.27
N SER A 252 1.01 2.45 -16.00
CA SER A 252 1.05 3.74 -15.34
C SER A 252 2.45 4.00 -14.78
N ILE A 253 3.00 5.16 -15.11
CA ILE A 253 4.25 5.65 -14.52
C ILE A 253 3.89 6.66 -13.46
N GLY A 254 4.32 6.41 -12.25
CA GLY A 254 4.16 7.33 -11.14
C GLY A 254 5.43 7.49 -10.36
N TYR A 255 5.32 8.30 -9.32
CA TYR A 255 6.41 8.45 -8.38
C TYR A 255 5.84 8.54 -6.98
N ASN A 256 6.38 7.70 -6.10
CA ASN A 256 5.88 7.53 -4.74
C ASN A 256 4.35 7.28 -4.66
N VAL A 257 3.79 6.62 -5.68
CA VAL A 257 2.42 6.10 -5.70
C VAL A 257 2.42 4.60 -5.46
N GLN A 258 1.43 4.11 -4.74
CA GLN A 258 1.19 2.70 -4.50
C GLN A 258 -0.26 2.34 -4.81
N HIS A 259 -0.43 1.28 -5.58
CA HIS A 259 -1.74 0.74 -5.89
C HIS A 259 -2.29 -0.07 -4.73
N TYR A 260 -3.59 0.09 -4.48
CA TYR A 260 -4.33 -0.68 -3.49
C TYR A 260 -5.64 -1.21 -4.09
N ILE A 261 -5.82 -2.53 -4.02
CA ILE A 261 -7.06 -3.20 -4.42
C ILE A 261 -7.79 -3.66 -3.14
N PRO A 262 -8.94 -3.05 -2.81
CA PRO A 262 -9.69 -3.40 -1.60
C PRO A 262 -10.04 -4.88 -1.51
N ASN A 263 -9.99 -5.42 -0.29
CA ASN A 263 -10.22 -6.84 0.04
C ASN A 263 -9.21 -7.84 -0.57
N HIS A 264 -8.38 -7.44 -1.53
CA HIS A 264 -7.35 -8.29 -2.13
C HIS A 264 -5.95 -7.96 -1.63
N GLU A 265 -5.74 -6.74 -1.14
CA GLU A 265 -4.44 -6.29 -0.66
C GLU A 265 -4.51 -5.79 0.78
N THR A 266 -3.36 -5.84 1.46
CA THR A 266 -3.17 -5.38 2.83
C THR A 266 -1.90 -4.53 2.87
N LEU A 267 -2.06 -3.22 3.07
CA LEU A 267 -0.91 -2.34 3.34
C LEU A 267 -0.45 -2.56 4.79
N THR A 268 0.87 -2.51 5.01
CA THR A 268 1.48 -2.85 6.29
C THR A 268 2.61 -1.90 6.66
N THR A 269 2.93 -1.90 7.95
CA THR A 269 4.05 -1.14 8.51
C THR A 269 5.01 -2.09 9.18
N VAL A 270 6.14 -2.34 8.52
CA VAL A 270 7.18 -3.28 8.95
C VAL A 270 8.34 -2.50 9.55
N SER A 271 8.80 -2.92 10.73
CA SER A 271 10.01 -2.38 11.32
C SER A 271 10.85 -3.45 11.96
N ASP A 272 12.15 -3.32 11.73
CA ASP A 272 13.20 -3.95 12.51
C ASP A 272 13.23 -3.26 13.87
N ILE A 273 13.17 -4.04 14.94
CA ILE A 273 13.22 -3.55 16.31
C ILE A 273 14.30 -4.28 17.11
N ASN A 274 14.95 -3.54 18.00
CA ASN A 274 15.83 -4.11 19.01
C ASN A 274 15.05 -4.15 20.32
N ALA A 275 14.99 -5.32 20.95
CA ALA A 275 14.24 -5.51 22.19
C ALA A 275 14.96 -6.48 23.13
N ASN A 276 14.56 -6.47 24.41
CA ASN A 276 15.02 -7.42 25.40
C ASN A 276 13.97 -8.54 25.55
N ILE A 277 14.39 -9.77 25.25
CA ILE A 277 13.59 -10.99 25.43
C ILE A 277 14.40 -11.93 26.30
N ASN A 278 13.83 -12.38 27.42
CA ASN A 278 14.49 -13.29 28.36
C ASN A 278 15.90 -12.82 28.76
N GLN A 279 16.06 -11.52 29.05
CA GLN A 279 17.33 -10.87 29.44
C GLN A 279 18.39 -10.83 28.32
N LYS A 280 18.00 -11.06 27.06
CA LYS A 280 18.89 -10.97 25.88
C LYS A 280 18.41 -9.92 24.90
N ASN A 281 19.34 -9.07 24.46
CA ASN A 281 19.11 -8.16 23.34
C ASN A 281 18.91 -8.97 22.06
N THR A 282 17.75 -8.82 21.46
CA THR A 282 17.28 -9.61 20.33
C THR A 282 16.72 -8.67 19.27
N ASN A 283 17.16 -8.87 18.04
CA ASN A 283 16.60 -8.17 16.88
C ASN A 283 15.43 -8.98 16.35
N LEU A 284 14.30 -8.33 16.08
CA LEU A 284 13.13 -8.98 15.49
C LEU A 284 12.38 -8.00 14.60
N VAL A 285 11.48 -8.53 13.76
CA VAL A 285 10.66 -7.74 12.85
C VAL A 285 9.22 -7.76 13.33
N LEU A 286 8.65 -6.57 13.54
CA LEU A 286 7.22 -6.39 13.80
C LEU A 286 6.51 -5.95 12.52
N THR A 287 5.39 -6.60 12.21
CA THR A 287 4.56 -6.32 11.03
C THR A 287 3.20 -5.79 11.48
N GLY A 288 2.99 -4.49 11.34
CA GLY A 288 1.72 -3.83 11.59
C GLY A 288 0.72 -4.08 10.46
N ILE A 289 -0.44 -4.65 10.79
CA ILE A 289 -1.56 -4.93 9.87
C ILE A 289 -2.83 -4.19 10.32
N ALA A 290 -3.62 -3.70 9.38
CA ALA A 290 -4.91 -3.08 9.67
C ALA A 290 -6.01 -4.13 9.97
N ASN A 291 -7.07 -3.71 10.65
CA ASN A 291 -8.21 -4.58 11.00
C ASN A 291 -9.00 -5.08 9.79
N ASN A 292 -8.99 -4.36 8.67
CA ASN A 292 -9.60 -4.73 7.40
C ASN A 292 -8.66 -5.53 6.47
N GLN A 293 -7.54 -6.04 7.00
CA GLN A 293 -6.61 -6.87 6.25
C GLN A 293 -7.24 -8.15 5.69
N SER A 294 -6.69 -8.64 4.58
CA SER A 294 -7.11 -9.87 3.91
C SER A 294 -5.98 -10.89 3.69
N ALA A 295 -4.74 -10.55 4.07
CA ALA A 295 -3.54 -11.37 3.86
C ALA A 295 -3.44 -12.57 4.82
N PHE A 296 -4.02 -12.48 6.02
CA PHE A 296 -3.87 -13.46 7.11
C PHE A 296 -5.23 -13.95 7.63
N ILE A 297 -5.32 -15.23 7.96
CA ILE A 297 -6.49 -15.82 8.64
C ILE A 297 -6.27 -15.76 10.14
N ILE A 298 -6.91 -14.79 10.79
CA ILE A 298 -6.85 -14.56 12.24
C ILE A 298 -8.20 -14.94 12.85
N ASN A 299 -8.18 -15.73 13.92
CA ASN A 299 -9.42 -16.10 14.62
C ASN A 299 -10.02 -14.89 15.36
N GLN A 300 -11.33 -14.91 15.62
CA GLN A 300 -12.02 -13.76 16.23
C GLN A 300 -11.46 -13.38 17.61
N LYS A 301 -11.08 -14.37 18.42
CA LYS A 301 -10.50 -14.15 19.75
C LYS A 301 -9.20 -13.34 19.68
N ASN A 302 -8.28 -13.71 18.79
CA ASN A 302 -7.02 -13.00 18.62
C ASN A 302 -7.26 -11.64 17.95
N ALA A 303 -8.16 -11.56 16.97
CA ALA A 303 -8.49 -10.30 16.29
C ALA A 303 -9.02 -9.23 17.28
N ASN A 304 -9.93 -9.61 18.18
CA ASN A 304 -10.49 -8.72 19.21
C ASN A 304 -9.45 -8.21 20.22
N ASN A 305 -8.33 -8.92 20.36
CA ASN A 305 -7.23 -8.57 21.27
C ASN A 305 -6.04 -7.92 20.55
N LEU A 306 -6.03 -7.91 19.21
CA LEU A 306 -4.93 -7.40 18.38
C LEU A 306 -5.21 -5.98 17.91
N PHE A 307 -6.39 -5.76 17.31
CA PHE A 307 -6.70 -4.54 16.58
C PHE A 307 -7.22 -3.44 17.49
N VAL A 308 -6.72 -2.22 17.29
CA VAL A 308 -7.07 -1.05 18.07
C VAL A 308 -8.02 -0.17 17.26
N ASP A 309 -9.13 0.26 17.85
CA ASP A 309 -10.03 1.21 17.17
C ASP A 309 -9.37 2.59 17.02
N TYR A 310 -9.83 3.32 15.99
CA TYR A 310 -9.20 4.58 15.60
C TYR A 310 -9.28 5.66 16.69
N LYS A 311 -10.38 5.70 17.45
CA LYS A 311 -10.55 6.61 18.59
C LYS A 311 -9.51 6.37 19.67
N LYS A 312 -9.22 5.11 20.02
CA LYS A 312 -8.13 4.75 20.94
C LYS A 312 -6.75 5.07 20.36
N LEU A 313 -6.54 4.91 19.05
CA LEU A 313 -5.29 5.32 18.39
C LEU A 313 -5.04 6.83 18.51
N LEU A 314 -6.08 7.66 18.34
CA LEU A 314 -5.99 9.11 18.56
C LEU A 314 -5.66 9.44 20.02
N ALA A 315 -6.26 8.73 20.98
CA ALA A 315 -5.93 8.90 22.39
C ALA A 315 -4.47 8.50 22.70
N LEU A 316 -3.95 7.44 22.06
CA LEU A 316 -2.55 7.02 22.18
C LEU A 316 -1.59 8.00 21.52
N GLN A 317 -1.96 8.61 20.38
CA GLN A 317 -1.15 9.65 19.74
C GLN A 317 -0.81 10.77 20.72
N GLU A 318 -1.76 11.17 21.57
CA GLU A 318 -1.53 12.18 22.61
C GLU A 318 -0.55 11.72 23.69
N VAL A 319 -0.49 10.42 23.99
CA VAL A 319 0.49 9.84 24.94
C VAL A 319 1.91 9.93 24.39
N PHE A 320 2.10 9.82 23.07
CA PHE A 320 3.43 10.01 22.46
C PHE A 320 3.92 11.47 22.54
N LEU A 321 2.99 12.43 22.69
CA LEU A 321 3.29 13.85 22.85
C LEU A 321 3.56 14.21 24.32
N GLU A 322 2.68 13.78 25.23
CA GLU A 322 2.75 14.12 26.65
C GLU A 322 2.21 12.99 27.54
N LYS A 323 2.76 12.85 28.76
CA LYS A 323 2.28 11.87 29.74
C LYS A 323 0.82 12.15 30.10
N LYS A 324 -0.01 11.10 30.11
CA LYS A 324 -1.42 11.17 30.52
C LYS A 324 -1.60 10.50 31.88
N ASN A 325 -2.60 10.97 32.63
CA ASN A 325 -2.91 10.47 33.98
C ASN A 325 -3.93 9.33 34.00
N THR A 326 -4.41 8.90 32.82
CA THR A 326 -5.47 7.90 32.68
C THR A 326 -5.00 6.76 31.81
N ASP A 327 -5.28 5.54 32.25
CA ASP A 327 -4.97 4.33 31.48
C ASP A 327 -5.86 4.27 30.22
N ILE A 328 -5.30 3.72 29.14
CA ILE A 328 -6.05 3.42 27.92
C ILE A 328 -6.16 1.91 27.82
N LYS A 329 -7.38 1.38 27.86
CA LYS A 329 -7.65 -0.06 27.77
C LYS A 329 -8.11 -0.44 26.37
N LEU A 330 -7.59 -1.56 25.84
CA LEU A 330 -8.12 -2.15 24.61
C LEU A 330 -9.48 -2.78 24.90
N ASN A 331 -9.51 -3.59 25.95
CA ASN A 331 -10.65 -4.31 26.52
C ASN A 331 -10.39 -4.57 28.01
N ASP A 332 -11.26 -5.30 28.68
CA ASP A 332 -11.15 -5.58 30.13
C ASP A 332 -9.86 -6.35 30.51
N GLN A 333 -9.24 -7.05 29.57
CA GLN A 333 -8.09 -7.92 29.80
C GLN A 333 -6.75 -7.29 29.39
N PHE A 334 -6.75 -6.23 28.59
CA PHE A 334 -5.52 -5.66 28.03
C PHE A 334 -5.47 -4.12 28.14
N VAL A 335 -4.43 -3.63 28.83
CA VAL A 335 -4.15 -2.20 29.00
C VAL A 335 -3.13 -1.76 27.94
N LEU A 336 -3.54 -0.91 26.99
CA LEU A 336 -2.68 -0.36 25.94
C LEU A 336 -1.69 0.66 26.50
N TYR A 337 -2.13 1.52 27.42
CA TYR A 337 -1.28 2.49 28.10
C TYR A 337 -1.49 2.44 29.60
N ASP A 338 -0.40 2.23 30.33
CA ASP A 338 -0.34 2.31 31.79
C ASP A 338 0.24 3.67 32.20
N SER A 339 -0.61 4.50 32.78
CA SER A 339 -0.28 5.87 33.21
C SER A 339 0.71 5.91 34.38
N LYS A 340 0.72 4.88 35.24
CA LYS A 340 1.61 4.81 36.41
C LYS A 340 3.05 4.58 35.98
N THR A 341 3.25 3.62 35.08
CA THR A 341 4.59 3.24 34.59
C THR A 341 5.04 4.02 33.35
N ASN A 342 4.15 4.84 32.76
CA ASN A 342 4.35 5.51 31.47
C ASN A 342 4.75 4.52 30.36
N THR A 343 4.02 3.41 30.26
CA THR A 343 4.34 2.30 29.35
C THR A 343 3.20 2.05 28.36
N ILE A 344 3.55 1.96 27.08
CA ILE A 344 2.64 1.45 26.03
C ILE A 344 2.91 -0.05 25.86
N ASN A 345 1.84 -0.85 25.94
CA ASN A 345 1.86 -2.28 25.67
C ASN A 345 1.28 -2.54 24.27
N VAL A 346 2.10 -3.02 23.35
CA VAL A 346 1.71 -3.41 22.00
C VAL A 346 1.23 -4.86 22.02
N PRO A 347 -0.04 -5.16 21.72
CA PRO A 347 -0.48 -6.55 21.56
C PRO A 347 0.16 -7.12 20.30
N VAL A 348 0.77 -8.31 20.41
CA VAL A 348 1.41 -8.99 19.28
C VAL A 348 0.94 -10.42 19.11
N LEU A 349 0.87 -10.86 17.85
CA LEU A 349 0.46 -12.20 17.46
C LEU A 349 1.62 -12.87 16.68
N PRO A 350 2.56 -13.54 17.35
CA PRO A 350 3.60 -14.32 16.70
C PRO A 350 3.03 -15.52 15.94
N ASN A 351 3.64 -15.89 14.81
CA ASN A 351 3.40 -17.18 14.18
C ASN A 351 4.15 -18.31 14.91
N LYS A 352 3.89 -19.58 14.55
CA LYS A 352 4.51 -20.74 15.20
C LYS A 352 6.04 -20.69 15.10
N GLN A 353 6.58 -20.26 13.97
CA GLN A 353 8.01 -20.15 13.75
C GLN A 353 8.68 -19.08 14.63
N ALA A 354 8.12 -17.87 14.71
CA ALA A 354 8.60 -16.81 15.59
C ALA A 354 8.44 -17.20 17.06
N ASN A 355 7.33 -17.85 17.42
CA ASN A 355 7.09 -18.32 18.77
C ASN A 355 8.16 -19.32 19.23
N ALA A 356 8.52 -20.29 18.38
CA ALA A 356 9.56 -21.27 18.66
C ALA A 356 10.96 -20.62 18.71
N PHE A 357 11.30 -19.80 17.72
CA PHE A 357 12.61 -19.17 17.59
C PHE A 357 12.92 -18.21 18.76
N TYR A 358 11.99 -17.31 19.08
CA TYR A 358 12.16 -16.31 20.13
C TYR A 358 11.72 -16.79 21.53
N ARG A 359 11.16 -18.01 21.63
CA ARG A 359 10.59 -18.57 22.88
C ARG A 359 9.55 -17.66 23.51
N LEU A 360 8.66 -17.13 22.67
CA LEU A 360 7.53 -16.33 23.11
C LEU A 360 6.51 -17.27 23.75
N ASN A 361 6.08 -16.97 24.96
CA ASN A 361 4.92 -17.59 25.59
C ASN A 361 3.99 -16.47 26.08
N ASN A 362 2.77 -16.79 26.52
CA ASN A 362 1.80 -15.78 26.94
C ASN A 362 2.27 -14.90 28.13
N ASN A 363 3.33 -15.31 28.83
CA ASN A 363 3.93 -14.57 29.95
C ASN A 363 5.26 -13.88 29.57
N THR A 364 5.79 -14.11 28.37
CA THR A 364 7.04 -13.51 27.90
C THR A 364 6.75 -12.11 27.38
N ASN A 365 7.14 -11.09 28.14
CA ASN A 365 7.09 -9.71 27.65
C ASN A 365 8.33 -9.42 26.79
N ILE A 366 8.11 -8.74 25.66
CA ILE A 366 9.17 -8.14 24.85
C ILE A 366 9.37 -6.72 25.41
N LEU A 367 10.50 -6.48 26.06
CA LEU A 367 10.78 -5.25 26.80
C LEU A 367 11.72 -4.32 26.01
N ASP A 368 11.74 -3.05 26.40
CA ASP A 368 12.69 -2.03 25.91
C ASP A 368 12.74 -1.92 24.38
N ILE A 369 11.58 -1.93 23.73
CA ILE A 369 11.49 -1.83 22.27
C ILE A 369 12.08 -0.51 21.81
N SER A 370 13.15 -0.60 21.01
CA SER A 370 13.81 0.52 20.37
C SER A 370 13.69 0.38 18.85
N THR A 371 13.14 1.42 18.23
CA THR A 371 12.98 1.51 16.77
C THR A 371 13.94 2.56 16.20
N SER A 372 14.27 2.41 14.91
CA SER A 372 15.07 3.39 14.17
C SER A 372 14.34 3.78 12.88
N SER A 373 14.47 5.03 12.49
CA SER A 373 13.91 5.54 11.24
C SER A 373 14.83 6.60 10.64
N LYS A 374 14.73 6.77 9.32
CA LYS A 374 15.38 7.87 8.60
C LYS A 374 14.71 9.19 8.99
N GLN A 375 15.50 10.15 9.46
CA GLN A 375 15.01 11.42 10.03
C GLN A 375 15.86 12.60 9.54
N PHE A 376 15.23 13.78 9.47
CA PHE A 376 15.89 15.05 9.26
C PHE A 376 16.42 15.68 10.54
N PHE A 377 17.63 16.21 10.44
CA PHE A 377 18.30 16.96 11.48
C PHE A 377 18.74 18.30 10.92
N ILE A 378 18.51 19.37 11.68
CA ILE A 378 18.93 20.73 11.33
C ILE A 378 20.21 21.09 12.06
N ASP A 379 21.09 21.84 11.39
CA ASP A 379 22.30 22.38 12.02
C ASP A 379 21.95 23.45 13.05
N THR A 380 22.61 23.41 14.21
CA THR A 380 22.38 24.33 15.32
C THR A 380 23.72 24.80 15.87
N LYS A 381 23.71 25.82 16.74
CA LYS A 381 24.93 26.30 17.43
C LYS A 381 25.68 25.20 18.19
N ASN A 382 24.98 24.10 18.55
CA ASN A 382 25.51 22.96 19.30
C ASN A 382 25.52 21.66 18.47
N GLY A 383 25.53 21.76 17.14
CA GLY A 383 25.50 20.63 16.20
C GLY A 383 24.09 20.19 15.79
N TYR A 384 23.98 19.06 15.11
CA TYR A 384 22.72 18.64 14.48
C TYR A 384 21.65 18.15 15.48
N VAL A 385 20.47 18.76 15.43
CA VAL A 385 19.30 18.42 16.25
C VAL A 385 18.16 17.88 15.37
N ASN A 386 17.45 16.85 15.84
CA ASN A 386 16.32 16.26 15.14
C ASN A 386 15.19 17.29 15.00
N ILE A 387 14.65 17.46 13.79
CA ILE A 387 13.47 18.29 13.54
C ILE A 387 12.21 17.53 14.02
N PRO A 388 11.50 18.00 15.06
CA PRO A 388 10.29 17.32 15.53
C PRO A 388 9.19 17.26 14.44
N LYS A 389 8.40 16.18 14.41
CA LYS A 389 7.27 16.01 13.48
C LYS A 389 6.33 17.24 13.46
N HIS A 390 5.93 17.73 14.64
CA HIS A 390 5.03 18.88 14.77
C HIS A 390 5.73 20.25 14.69
N ALA A 391 7.00 20.32 14.28
CA ALA A 391 7.61 21.58 13.82
C ALA A 391 7.09 22.00 12.43
N TRP A 392 6.54 21.04 11.69
CA TRP A 392 5.86 21.23 10.42
C TRP A 392 4.37 21.48 10.65
N ILE A 393 3.84 22.51 10.00
CA ILE A 393 2.41 22.82 10.03
C ILE A 393 1.96 23.27 8.64
N TYR A 394 0.69 23.05 8.30
CA TYR A 394 0.10 23.64 7.11
C TYR A 394 -0.81 24.81 7.49
N ASP A 395 -0.61 25.97 6.86
CA ASP A 395 -1.43 27.18 7.07
C ASP A 395 -2.55 27.26 6.02
N ASP A 396 -3.77 26.87 6.39
CA ASP A 396 -4.94 26.86 5.52
C ASP A 396 -5.76 28.16 5.62
N LEU A 397 -5.15 29.27 6.06
CA LEU A 397 -5.82 30.56 6.24
C LEU A 397 -6.51 31.04 4.95
N ASN A 398 -5.83 30.90 3.82
CA ASN A 398 -6.34 31.35 2.53
C ASN A 398 -7.67 30.68 2.17
N PHE A 399 -7.84 29.40 2.47
CA PHE A 399 -9.10 28.69 2.26
C PHE A 399 -10.18 29.13 3.25
N VAL A 400 -9.90 29.11 4.57
CA VAL A 400 -10.92 29.41 5.59
C VAL A 400 -11.37 30.88 5.59
N ASN A 401 -10.55 31.79 5.06
CA ASN A 401 -10.91 33.20 4.88
C ASN A 401 -11.31 33.54 3.42
N SER A 402 -11.41 32.55 2.54
CA SER A 402 -11.79 32.79 1.14
C SER A 402 -13.26 33.18 0.99
N LYS A 403 -13.56 33.97 -0.05
CA LYS A 403 -14.94 34.22 -0.48
C LYS A 403 -15.67 32.93 -0.84
N TYR A 404 -14.94 31.94 -1.38
CA TYR A 404 -15.49 30.61 -1.67
C TYR A 404 -15.97 29.91 -0.40
N TYR A 405 -15.13 29.79 0.63
CA TYR A 405 -15.54 29.19 1.90
C TYR A 405 -16.66 29.99 2.59
N LYS A 406 -16.60 31.32 2.53
CA LYS A 406 -17.65 32.20 3.07
C LYS A 406 -19.01 32.03 2.37
N SER A 407 -19.03 31.54 1.13
CA SER A 407 -20.26 31.24 0.38
C SER A 407 -20.99 29.96 0.86
N LEU A 408 -20.32 29.12 1.64
CA LEU A 408 -20.92 27.93 2.25
C LEU A 408 -21.87 28.31 3.40
N THR A 409 -22.84 27.43 3.67
CA THR A 409 -23.81 27.64 4.75
C THR A 409 -23.13 27.57 6.13
N ASP A 410 -23.72 28.19 7.16
CA ASP A 410 -23.14 28.20 8.50
C ASP A 410 -22.96 26.80 9.08
N GLN A 411 -23.91 25.88 8.83
CA GLN A 411 -23.81 24.49 9.23
C GLN A 411 -22.61 23.78 8.55
N GLN A 412 -22.41 24.00 7.25
CA GLN A 412 -21.28 23.45 6.51
C GLN A 412 -19.96 23.98 7.04
N LYS A 413 -19.87 25.30 7.27
CA LYS A 413 -18.67 25.96 7.81
C LYS A 413 -18.31 25.40 9.19
N GLN A 414 -19.29 25.20 10.06
CA GLN A 414 -19.06 24.62 11.39
C GLN A 414 -18.48 23.20 11.31
N LEU A 415 -19.05 22.34 10.46
CA LEU A 415 -18.55 20.97 10.27
C LEU A 415 -17.12 20.95 9.71
N ILE A 416 -16.87 21.72 8.65
CA ILE A 416 -15.55 21.81 8.00
C ILE A 416 -14.51 22.38 8.97
N SER A 417 -14.86 23.40 9.75
CA SER A 417 -13.90 24.05 10.65
C SER A 417 -13.34 23.10 11.70
N LYS A 418 -14.14 22.16 12.23
CA LYS A 418 -13.75 21.29 13.36
C LYS A 418 -13.27 19.93 12.91
N ASN A 419 -13.99 19.28 12.00
CA ASN A 419 -13.85 17.85 11.74
C ASN A 419 -13.42 17.55 10.30
N ARG A 420 -12.42 18.25 9.77
CA ARG A 420 -11.87 18.00 8.43
C ARG A 420 -10.52 17.29 8.44
N THR A 421 -10.09 16.80 7.28
CA THR A 421 -8.77 16.20 7.07
C THR A 421 -7.67 17.13 7.59
N GLY A 422 -6.68 16.57 8.30
CA GLY A 422 -5.61 17.34 8.95
C GLY A 422 -5.94 17.87 10.35
N ARG A 423 -7.19 17.74 10.84
CA ARG A 423 -7.60 18.14 12.20
C ARG A 423 -7.93 16.95 13.13
N ASN A 424 -7.42 15.76 12.88
CA ASN A 424 -7.66 14.60 13.74
C ASN A 424 -6.88 14.62 15.08
N SER A 425 -5.73 15.31 15.15
CA SER A 425 -4.93 15.40 16.39
C SER A 425 -5.42 16.53 17.31
N LYS A 426 -5.53 16.29 18.62
CA LYS A 426 -5.93 17.34 19.58
C LYS A 426 -4.90 18.46 19.68
N ALA A 427 -3.65 18.18 19.33
CA ALA A 427 -2.60 19.18 19.19
C ALA A 427 -2.98 20.29 18.19
N VAL A 428 -3.79 19.97 17.17
CA VAL A 428 -4.23 20.90 16.12
C VAL A 428 -5.69 21.33 16.29
N VAL A 429 -6.59 20.44 16.76
CA VAL A 429 -8.03 20.75 16.96
C VAL A 429 -8.26 21.94 17.90
N ASN A 430 -7.45 22.04 18.96
CA ASN A 430 -7.59 23.08 19.97
C ASN A 430 -6.92 24.41 19.59
N GLU A 431 -6.45 24.54 18.34
CA GLU A 431 -5.83 25.72 17.79
C GLU A 431 -6.77 26.46 16.83
N ASP A 432 -6.28 27.57 16.27
CA ASP A 432 -6.92 28.30 15.19
C ASP A 432 -7.33 27.35 14.04
N ILE A 433 -8.49 27.62 13.43
CA ILE A 433 -9.07 26.78 12.37
C ILE A 433 -8.19 26.67 11.13
N ARG A 434 -7.24 27.60 10.94
CA ARG A 434 -6.31 27.61 9.82
C ARG A 434 -5.29 26.48 9.88
N TRP A 435 -4.94 25.97 11.06
CA TRP A 435 -3.84 25.01 11.19
C TRP A 435 -4.28 23.58 10.87
N LEU A 436 -3.50 22.91 10.02
CA LEU A 436 -3.66 21.50 9.66
C LEU A 436 -2.35 20.73 9.88
N ASP A 437 -2.46 19.46 10.28
CA ASP A 437 -1.35 18.52 10.33
C ASP A 437 -1.00 18.03 8.90
N PRO A 438 0.14 18.45 8.30
CA PRO A 438 0.49 18.11 6.93
C PRO A 438 0.76 16.60 6.73
N TYR A 439 1.01 15.85 7.80
CA TYR A 439 1.23 14.40 7.71
C TYR A 439 -0.05 13.61 7.42
N ASN A 440 -1.22 14.24 7.58
CA ASN A 440 -2.53 13.64 7.30
C ASN A 440 -3.14 14.14 5.99
N LEU A 441 -2.47 15.04 5.27
CA LEU A 441 -2.91 15.56 3.98
C LEU A 441 -2.38 14.70 2.84
N ASP A 442 -3.19 14.46 1.81
CA ASP A 442 -2.80 13.67 0.65
C ASP A 442 -1.75 14.37 -0.22
N ASN A 443 -0.64 13.68 -0.53
CA ASN A 443 0.47 14.29 -1.28
C ASN A 443 0.08 14.70 -2.71
N ASN A 444 -0.79 13.92 -3.37
CA ASN A 444 -1.27 14.21 -4.72
C ASN A 444 -2.23 15.40 -4.82
N LYS A 445 -2.65 15.97 -3.67
CA LYS A 445 -3.53 17.14 -3.62
C LYS A 445 -2.78 18.44 -3.35
N PHE A 446 -1.45 18.42 -3.41
CA PHE A 446 -0.62 19.61 -3.37
C PHE A 446 -0.28 20.12 -4.78
N THR A 447 -0.23 21.43 -4.95
CA THR A 447 0.13 22.08 -6.22
C THR A 447 1.07 23.25 -6.04
N LEU A 448 1.86 23.52 -7.08
CA LEU A 448 2.73 24.70 -7.19
C LEU A 448 2.00 25.89 -7.79
N LYS A 449 0.84 25.67 -8.41
CA LYS A 449 -0.01 26.74 -8.90
C LYS A 449 -0.53 27.56 -7.72
N LEU A 450 -0.34 28.87 -7.78
CA LEU A 450 -0.97 29.79 -6.85
C LEU A 450 -2.46 29.90 -7.19
N LEU A 451 -3.31 29.67 -6.19
CA LEU A 451 -4.75 29.56 -6.37
C LEU A 451 -5.50 30.83 -5.98
N TYR A 452 -4.84 31.78 -5.31
CA TYR A 452 -5.48 32.99 -4.81
C TYR A 452 -4.82 34.27 -5.35
N GLU A 453 -5.64 35.29 -5.60
CA GLU A 453 -5.16 36.59 -6.09
C GLU A 453 -4.14 37.24 -5.12
N GLN A 454 -4.35 37.05 -3.82
CA GLN A 454 -3.58 37.68 -2.75
C GLN A 454 -2.28 36.92 -2.40
N ASP A 455 -1.98 35.79 -3.05
CA ASP A 455 -0.76 35.01 -2.77
C ASP A 455 0.54 35.78 -3.01
N LYS A 456 0.51 36.81 -3.88
CA LYS A 456 1.62 37.76 -4.09
C LYS A 456 2.10 38.44 -2.81
N TYR A 457 1.22 38.58 -1.83
CA TYR A 457 1.46 39.40 -0.63
C TYR A 457 1.28 38.59 0.66
N ASP A 458 1.47 37.27 0.60
CA ASP A 458 1.16 36.37 1.71
C ASP A 458 2.23 36.34 2.84
N ASN A 459 3.26 37.18 2.78
CA ASN A 459 4.32 37.24 3.80
C ASN A 459 4.42 38.61 4.52
N ASP A 460 3.52 39.54 4.23
CA ASP A 460 3.48 40.86 4.88
C ASP A 460 2.71 40.85 6.22
N SER A 461 2.63 42.02 6.87
CA SER A 461 1.92 42.21 8.15
C SER A 461 0.40 42.18 8.04
N SER A 462 -0.15 42.23 6.82
CA SER A 462 -1.59 42.23 6.57
C SER A 462 -2.16 40.85 6.22
N TYR A 463 -1.31 39.81 6.08
CA TYR A 463 -1.69 38.43 5.75
C TYR A 463 -2.96 37.94 6.49
N ASP A 464 -3.00 38.09 7.82
CA ASP A 464 -4.12 37.61 8.64
C ASP A 464 -5.45 38.33 8.39
N LYS A 465 -5.42 39.53 7.80
CA LYS A 465 -6.59 40.40 7.60
C LYS A 465 -7.09 40.43 6.15
N LYS A 466 -6.48 39.66 5.25
CA LYS A 466 -6.83 39.66 3.82
C LYS A 466 -8.08 38.85 3.55
N ASP A 467 -8.91 39.37 2.65
CA ASP A 467 -9.93 38.57 1.96
C ASP A 467 -9.28 37.86 0.78
N TRP A 468 -9.50 36.54 0.71
CA TRP A 468 -8.91 35.68 -0.31
C TRP A 468 -9.94 35.38 -1.40
N ASP A 469 -9.58 35.58 -2.66
CA ASP A 469 -10.41 35.20 -3.82
C ASP A 469 -9.67 34.21 -4.70
N LEU A 470 -10.40 33.19 -5.17
CA LEU A 470 -9.84 32.15 -6.02
C LEU A 470 -9.64 32.68 -7.43
N LEU A 471 -8.49 32.32 -8.02
CA LEU A 471 -8.15 32.63 -9.40
C LEU A 471 -8.96 31.76 -10.37
N ASN A 472 -9.14 32.26 -11.59
CA ASN A 472 -9.71 31.45 -12.67
C ASN A 472 -8.85 30.19 -12.93
N ASN A 473 -9.51 29.08 -13.25
CA ASN A 473 -8.92 27.76 -13.42
C ASN A 473 -8.21 27.22 -12.15
N SER A 474 -8.60 27.64 -10.93
CA SER A 474 -8.04 27.06 -9.70
C SER A 474 -8.38 25.58 -9.57
N TYR A 475 -7.43 24.78 -9.11
CA TYR A 475 -7.58 23.32 -8.99
C TYR A 475 -8.39 22.96 -7.74
N LEU A 476 -9.41 22.11 -7.90
CA LEU A 476 -10.31 21.70 -6.82
C LEU A 476 -10.47 20.17 -6.76
N PHE A 477 -10.69 19.62 -5.56
CA PHE A 477 -10.90 18.19 -5.29
C PHE A 477 -11.94 17.94 -4.19
N ASP A 478 -12.41 16.69 -4.06
CA ASP A 478 -13.28 16.27 -2.95
C ASP A 478 -12.48 16.02 -1.67
N ASP A 479 -12.87 16.67 -0.58
CA ASP A 479 -12.40 16.40 0.78
C ASP A 479 -13.59 16.01 1.68
N PHE A 480 -13.30 15.51 2.87
CA PHE A 480 -14.30 14.91 3.75
C PHE A 480 -14.37 15.58 5.12
N THR A 481 -15.58 15.57 5.69
CA THR A 481 -15.78 15.85 7.10
C THR A 481 -16.12 14.58 7.86
N TYR A 482 -15.65 14.52 9.09
CA TYR A 482 -15.73 13.37 9.98
C TYR A 482 -16.68 13.67 11.15
N ASN A 483 -17.06 12.61 11.87
CA ASN A 483 -17.69 12.78 13.17
C ASN A 483 -16.69 13.29 14.22
N ASN A 484 -17.19 13.66 15.40
CA ASN A 484 -16.37 14.22 16.48
C ASN A 484 -15.29 13.25 17.00
N ASP A 485 -15.50 11.94 16.81
CA ASP A 485 -14.55 10.88 17.19
C ASP A 485 -13.57 10.54 16.06
N PHE A 486 -13.71 11.17 14.88
CA PHE A 486 -12.95 10.91 13.66
C PHE A 486 -12.93 9.45 13.18
N ASP A 487 -13.97 8.66 13.49
CA ASP A 487 -14.07 7.23 13.15
C ASP A 487 -15.17 6.88 12.14
N ASP A 488 -15.91 7.88 11.62
CA ASP A 488 -16.80 7.75 10.46
C ASP A 488 -16.87 9.06 9.65
N LEU A 489 -17.30 8.96 8.39
CA LEU A 489 -17.54 10.08 7.48
C LEU A 489 -18.97 10.63 7.63
N ILE A 490 -19.11 11.95 7.68
CA ILE A 490 -20.40 12.66 7.72
C ILE A 490 -20.79 13.22 6.35
N SER A 491 -19.86 13.85 5.64
CA SER A 491 -20.15 14.48 4.35
C SER A 491 -18.87 14.67 3.52
N SER A 492 -19.03 15.01 2.24
CA SER A 492 -17.95 15.48 1.39
C SER A 492 -18.17 16.94 0.97
N TYR A 493 -17.09 17.64 0.67
CA TYR A 493 -17.11 19.01 0.19
C TYR A 493 -15.98 19.24 -0.82
N ILE A 494 -16.19 20.16 -1.76
CA ILE A 494 -15.17 20.51 -2.74
C ILE A 494 -14.30 21.63 -2.18
N ARG A 495 -12.97 21.44 -2.20
CA ARG A 495 -12.02 22.48 -1.79
C ARG A 495 -10.89 22.67 -2.80
N PRO A 496 -10.22 23.84 -2.77
CA PRO A 496 -8.97 24.04 -3.50
C PRO A 496 -7.87 23.10 -3.05
N TYR A 497 -7.01 22.72 -3.99
CA TYR A 497 -5.76 21.98 -3.73
C TYR A 497 -4.93 22.70 -2.67
N TYR A 498 -4.13 21.94 -1.94
CA TYR A 498 -3.16 22.49 -1.00
C TYR A 498 -2.01 23.15 -1.77
N GLU A 499 -1.50 24.28 -1.31
CA GLU A 499 -0.37 24.93 -1.99
C GLU A 499 0.93 24.60 -1.24
N TYR A 500 1.98 24.19 -1.98
CA TYR A 500 3.27 23.84 -1.36
C TYR A 500 3.87 24.96 -0.50
N LYS A 501 3.60 26.22 -0.84
CA LYS A 501 4.06 27.40 -0.08
C LYS A 501 3.46 27.50 1.33
N ASN A 502 2.31 26.86 1.57
CA ASN A 502 1.62 26.92 2.86
C ASN A 502 2.09 25.80 3.82
N ILE A 503 2.99 24.91 3.38
CA ILE A 503 3.74 24.04 4.29
C ILE A 503 4.82 24.89 4.97
N LEU A 504 4.70 25.07 6.28
CA LEU A 504 5.59 25.90 7.07
C LEU A 504 6.43 25.02 8.00
N LEU A 505 7.72 25.36 8.13
CA LEU A 505 8.64 24.81 9.12
C LEU A 505 9.03 25.92 10.10
N TYR A 506 8.73 25.73 11.38
CA TYR A 506 9.09 26.67 12.44
C TYR A 506 10.31 26.19 13.22
N ILE A 507 11.30 27.06 13.39
CA ILE A 507 12.56 26.77 14.07
C ILE A 507 12.84 27.85 15.13
N PRO A 508 13.11 27.49 16.39
CA PRO A 508 13.50 28.45 17.43
C PRO A 508 14.82 29.16 17.07
N GLN A 509 14.83 30.49 17.08
CA GLN A 509 16.01 31.27 16.71
C GLN A 509 17.14 31.16 17.73
N SER A 510 16.83 30.83 18.99
CA SER A 510 17.87 30.59 20.01
C SER A 510 18.80 29.43 19.63
N LEU A 511 18.28 28.41 18.95
CA LEU A 511 19.02 27.19 18.59
C LEU A 511 19.94 27.39 17.37
N ILE A 512 19.53 28.20 16.39
CA ILE A 512 20.19 28.26 15.07
C ILE A 512 21.02 29.53 14.86
N ASN A 513 21.93 29.47 13.89
CA ASN A 513 22.52 30.66 13.28
C ASN A 513 21.63 31.10 12.11
N LEU A 514 20.91 32.22 12.27
CA LEU A 514 19.90 32.67 11.31
C LEU A 514 20.47 32.87 9.90
N ASP A 515 21.63 33.51 9.79
CA ASP A 515 22.25 33.82 8.50
C ASP A 515 22.71 32.54 7.79
N HIS A 516 23.18 31.55 8.55
CA HIS A 516 23.55 30.24 8.02
C HIS A 516 22.32 29.53 7.41
N ILE A 517 21.20 29.48 8.12
CA ILE A 517 19.98 28.79 7.64
C ILE A 517 19.37 29.49 6.41
N ILE A 518 19.43 30.82 6.33
CA ILE A 518 18.78 31.62 5.27
C ILE A 518 19.70 31.84 4.06
N HIS A 519 20.96 32.20 4.28
CA HIS A 519 21.83 32.78 3.24
C HIS A 519 22.94 31.85 2.75
N GLN A 520 23.21 30.73 3.43
CA GLN A 520 24.33 29.86 3.07
C GLN A 520 24.16 29.18 1.70
N ILE A 521 22.95 29.14 1.14
CA ILE A 521 22.69 28.32 -0.04
C ILE A 521 22.09 29.16 -1.17
N GLY A 522 22.86 29.31 -2.26
CA GLY A 522 22.46 29.42 -3.67
C GLY A 522 21.24 30.22 -4.13
N SER A 523 20.57 31.05 -3.32
CA SER A 523 19.44 31.85 -3.82
C SER A 523 19.94 32.76 -4.95
N LYS A 524 19.39 32.55 -6.15
CA LYS A 524 19.74 33.30 -7.37
C LYS A 524 19.06 34.68 -7.42
N LYS A 525 18.42 35.13 -6.32
CA LYS A 525 17.72 36.41 -6.27
C LYS A 525 18.70 37.59 -6.16
N SER A 526 18.35 38.70 -6.81
CA SER A 526 19.07 39.96 -6.65
C SER A 526 18.91 40.50 -5.24
N LYS A 527 19.86 41.34 -4.79
CA LYS A 527 19.79 41.99 -3.47
C LYS A 527 18.51 42.81 -3.28
N ASP A 528 18.02 43.47 -4.33
CA ASP A 528 16.79 44.27 -4.28
C ASP A 528 15.54 43.42 -4.04
N LEU A 529 15.49 42.22 -4.64
CA LEU A 529 14.40 41.25 -4.42
C LEU A 529 14.45 40.64 -3.00
N LEU A 530 15.64 40.52 -2.41
CA LEU A 530 15.83 40.08 -1.02
C LEU A 530 15.51 41.17 0.02
N ASN A 531 15.30 42.42 -0.41
CA ASN A 531 14.86 43.50 0.46
C ASN A 531 13.32 43.62 0.50
N ASN A 532 12.61 42.95 -0.41
CA ASN A 532 11.14 43.00 -0.47
C ASN A 532 10.50 41.94 0.44
N ASN A 533 10.08 42.35 1.64
CA ASN A 533 9.47 41.47 2.65
C ASN A 533 8.29 40.62 2.14
N SER A 534 7.56 41.03 1.08
CA SER A 534 6.45 40.23 0.54
C SER A 534 6.89 39.04 -0.32
N GLU A 535 8.13 39.03 -0.80
CA GLU A 535 8.64 38.01 -1.74
C GLU A 535 9.54 36.96 -1.09
N HIS A 536 9.61 36.95 0.24
CA HIS A 536 10.46 36.04 0.98
C HIS A 536 9.79 34.67 1.14
N TRP A 537 10.59 33.61 1.03
CA TRP A 537 10.22 32.23 1.35
C TRP A 537 10.36 31.94 2.87
N TYR A 538 10.73 32.94 3.67
CA TYR A 538 10.91 32.84 5.11
C TYR A 538 10.40 34.10 5.82
N LYS A 539 10.19 34.02 7.14
CA LYS A 539 9.88 35.16 8.01
C LYS A 539 10.61 35.00 9.33
N LYS A 540 11.37 36.02 9.72
CA LYS A 540 12.13 36.07 10.98
C LYS A 540 11.33 36.74 12.09
N ASP A 541 11.80 36.54 13.31
CA ASP A 541 11.34 37.25 14.50
C ASP A 541 9.84 37.04 14.79
N ILE A 542 9.29 35.87 14.46
CA ILE A 542 7.91 35.55 14.79
C ILE A 542 7.79 35.37 16.30
N GLU A 543 6.89 36.14 16.90
CA GLU A 543 6.61 36.12 18.33
C GLU A 543 5.97 34.79 18.76
N TYR A 544 6.32 34.34 19.96
CA TYR A 544 5.83 33.11 20.59
C TYR A 544 4.31 32.91 20.47
N ASN A 545 3.52 33.97 20.64
CA ASN A 545 2.05 33.93 20.61
C ASN A 545 1.44 33.72 19.20
N LYS A 546 2.22 33.93 18.15
CA LYS A 546 1.80 33.74 16.75
C LYS A 546 2.19 32.36 16.19
N VAL A 547 2.96 31.59 16.97
CA VAL A 547 3.39 30.24 16.61
C VAL A 547 2.34 29.22 17.07
N PRO A 548 2.03 28.18 16.27
CA PRO A 548 1.14 27.10 16.68
C PRO A 548 1.56 26.46 18.01
N LYS A 549 0.60 26.11 18.88
CA LYS A 549 0.89 25.47 20.18
C LYS A 549 1.54 24.09 19.99
N SER A 550 1.17 23.37 18.94
CA SER A 550 1.75 22.11 18.49
C SER A 550 3.24 22.24 18.23
N VAL A 551 3.68 23.32 17.56
CA VAL A 551 5.10 23.64 17.32
C VAL A 551 5.82 23.96 18.63
N LEU A 552 5.23 24.80 19.49
CA LEU A 552 5.82 25.19 20.78
C LEU A 552 6.06 23.96 21.67
N LYS A 553 5.07 23.07 21.74
CA LYS A 553 5.17 21.78 22.44
C LYS A 553 6.24 20.89 21.81
N ALA A 554 6.31 20.84 20.48
CA ALA A 554 7.22 19.95 19.77
C ALA A 554 8.70 20.25 20.03
N TRP A 555 9.04 21.53 20.13
CA TRP A 555 10.38 21.99 20.50
C TRP A 555 10.59 22.10 22.02
N ASN A 556 9.57 21.80 22.84
CA ASN A 556 9.59 21.94 24.29
C ASN A 556 9.99 23.36 24.74
N ILE A 557 9.46 24.38 24.09
CA ILE A 557 9.73 25.80 24.39
C ILE A 557 8.72 26.30 25.41
N THR A 558 9.23 26.75 26.56
CA THR A 558 8.43 27.35 27.65
C THR A 558 8.68 28.85 27.84
N ASN A 559 9.70 29.39 27.17
CA ASN A 559 10.07 30.79 27.25
C ASN A 559 9.22 31.64 26.28
N ASN A 560 8.37 32.51 26.81
CA ASN A 560 7.52 33.39 26.03
C ASN A 560 8.28 34.46 25.21
N ASN A 561 9.57 34.70 25.52
CA ASN A 561 10.42 35.63 24.77
C ASN A 561 11.14 34.95 23.59
N GLU A 562 11.00 33.64 23.40
CA GLU A 562 11.58 32.94 22.26
C GLU A 562 10.98 33.46 20.96
N LYS A 563 11.85 33.67 19.97
CA LYS A 563 11.44 34.05 18.61
C LYS A 563 11.65 32.91 17.65
N PHE A 564 10.85 32.85 16.61
CA PHE A 564 10.90 31.77 15.63
C PHE A 564 11.23 32.28 14.24
N LEU A 565 11.99 31.47 13.51
CA LEU A 565 12.13 31.55 12.07
C LEU A 565 11.08 30.61 11.46
N MET A 566 10.21 31.16 10.61
CA MET A 566 9.35 30.36 9.74
C MET A 566 9.99 30.27 8.36
N ILE A 567 10.03 29.06 7.82
CA ILE A 567 10.49 28.75 6.48
C ILE A 567 9.35 28.12 5.70
N ARG A 568 9.19 28.47 4.43
CA ARG A 568 8.35 27.81 3.43
C ARG A 568 9.24 26.89 2.59
N PRO A 569 9.39 25.61 2.96
CA PRO A 569 10.52 24.80 2.49
C PRO A 569 10.46 24.48 0.99
N TYR A 570 9.25 24.44 0.42
CA TYR A 570 8.97 24.02 -0.95
C TYR A 570 8.51 25.17 -1.87
N ASP A 571 8.68 26.41 -1.42
CA ASP A 571 8.25 27.60 -2.16
C ASP A 571 9.22 27.95 -3.28
N LEU A 572 8.73 28.07 -4.52
CA LEU A 572 9.54 28.43 -5.68
C LEU A 572 10.04 29.87 -5.64
N ARG A 573 9.46 30.73 -4.79
CA ARG A 573 9.99 32.08 -4.52
C ARG A 573 11.38 32.06 -3.89
N TYR A 574 11.90 30.90 -3.52
CA TYR A 574 13.30 30.74 -3.14
C TYR A 574 14.28 31.12 -4.27
N THR A 575 13.99 30.71 -5.51
CA THR A 575 14.81 31.01 -6.70
C THR A 575 14.13 31.96 -7.68
N LEU A 576 12.80 31.94 -7.78
CA LEU A 576 12.06 32.70 -8.78
C LEU A 576 11.46 34.01 -8.22
N PRO A 577 11.39 35.07 -9.02
CA PRO A 577 10.51 36.22 -8.75
C PRO A 577 9.03 35.80 -8.76
N ILE A 578 8.20 36.48 -7.97
CA ILE A 578 6.76 36.15 -7.84
C ILE A 578 6.04 36.09 -9.19
N GLU A 579 6.31 37.02 -10.10
CA GLU A 579 5.72 37.08 -11.46
C GLU A 579 5.97 35.79 -12.26
N ASN A 580 7.13 35.15 -12.09
CA ASN A 580 7.47 33.92 -12.79
C ASN A 580 6.84 32.69 -12.12
N VAL A 581 6.57 32.75 -10.81
CA VAL A 581 5.82 31.71 -10.10
C VAL A 581 4.37 31.66 -10.59
N TYR A 582 3.79 32.79 -11.02
CA TYR A 582 2.44 32.82 -11.62
C TYR A 582 2.39 32.32 -13.08
N LYS A 583 3.52 32.31 -13.79
CA LYS A 583 3.63 31.81 -15.18
C LYS A 583 4.05 30.34 -15.23
N SER A 584 3.74 29.59 -14.17
CA SER A 584 4.22 28.24 -13.91
C SER A 584 3.47 27.18 -14.74
N GLY A 585 4.19 26.14 -15.13
CA GLY A 585 3.71 25.10 -16.03
C GLY A 585 4.88 24.33 -16.65
N LEU A 586 4.83 24.05 -17.95
CA LEU A 586 5.93 23.43 -18.69
C LEU A 586 7.23 24.27 -18.62
N SER A 587 7.10 25.58 -18.39
CA SER A 587 8.21 26.49 -18.07
C SER A 587 9.01 26.06 -16.84
N ASN A 588 8.39 25.45 -15.83
CA ASN A 588 9.11 24.95 -14.65
C ASN A 588 9.98 23.75 -15.01
N LEU A 589 9.48 22.83 -15.83
CA LEU A 589 10.21 21.64 -16.28
C LEU A 589 11.48 22.02 -17.06
N THR A 590 11.44 23.13 -17.80
CA THR A 590 12.60 23.66 -18.53
C THR A 590 13.52 24.51 -17.67
N ALA A 591 12.97 25.40 -16.82
CA ALA A 591 13.75 26.31 -15.98
C ALA A 591 14.39 25.65 -14.76
N LYS A 592 13.86 24.51 -14.30
CA LYS A 592 14.36 23.71 -13.16
C LYS A 592 14.56 24.54 -11.88
N PRO A 593 13.56 25.32 -11.41
CA PRO A 593 13.70 26.14 -10.21
C PRO A 593 13.92 25.29 -8.93
N GLU A 594 14.96 25.61 -8.19
CA GLU A 594 15.26 24.96 -6.91
C GLU A 594 14.46 25.62 -5.77
N TYR A 595 14.17 24.84 -4.73
CA TYR A 595 13.49 25.27 -3.50
C TYR A 595 14.44 25.13 -2.30
N TRP A 596 14.10 25.78 -1.18
CA TRP A 596 14.98 25.81 -0.01
C TRP A 596 15.30 24.41 0.52
N MET A 597 14.32 23.52 0.65
CA MET A 597 14.55 22.18 1.21
C MET A 597 15.53 21.35 0.36
N TYR A 598 15.42 21.39 -0.97
CA TYR A 598 16.38 20.73 -1.86
C TYR A 598 17.81 21.19 -1.58
N GLN A 599 17.97 22.51 -1.51
CA GLN A 599 19.26 23.13 -1.27
C GLN A 599 19.79 22.85 0.14
N ALA A 600 18.93 22.93 1.16
CA ALA A 600 19.25 22.64 2.55
C ALA A 600 19.78 21.22 2.77
N THR A 601 19.33 20.26 1.95
CA THR A 601 19.77 18.86 1.99
C THR A 601 20.99 18.55 1.12
N LYS A 602 21.44 19.49 0.28
CA LYS A 602 22.53 19.25 -0.68
C LYS A 602 23.89 19.31 0.02
N THR A 603 24.65 18.23 -0.08
CA THR A 603 25.95 18.01 0.60
C THR A 603 27.17 18.54 -0.16
N ASN A 604 27.00 19.44 -1.15
CA ASN A 604 28.14 19.93 -1.94
C ASN A 604 29.02 20.88 -1.13
N ASN A 605 30.02 20.25 -0.53
CA ASN A 605 31.11 20.77 0.26
C ASN A 605 32.14 21.53 -0.60
N THR A 606 31.70 22.48 -1.44
CA THR A 606 32.63 23.27 -2.27
C THR A 606 33.39 24.33 -1.48
N ASN A 607 32.95 24.65 -0.25
CA ASN A 607 33.55 25.71 0.59
C ASN A 607 33.83 25.29 2.06
N GLY A 608 33.83 23.99 2.40
CA GLY A 608 34.07 23.54 3.79
C GLY A 608 32.91 23.84 4.77
N LEU A 609 31.70 24.04 4.25
CA LEU A 609 30.52 24.42 5.01
C LEU A 609 29.56 23.23 5.18
N ASN A 610 29.07 23.02 6.40
CA ASN A 610 28.13 21.95 6.76
C ASN A 610 26.76 22.15 6.10
N ALA A 611 26.08 21.06 5.70
CA ALA A 611 24.72 21.14 5.16
C ALA A 611 23.71 21.60 6.22
N VAL A 612 22.74 22.45 5.87
CA VAL A 612 21.74 22.95 6.82
C VAL A 612 20.87 21.82 7.37
N ILE A 613 20.48 20.88 6.52
CA ILE A 613 19.74 19.68 6.90
C ILE A 613 20.51 18.44 6.48
N ILE A 614 20.66 17.49 7.40
CA ILE A 614 21.15 16.15 7.10
C ILE A 614 20.04 15.13 7.31
N GLN A 615 20.10 14.05 6.54
CA GLN A 615 19.21 12.91 6.64
C GLN A 615 20.00 11.69 7.10
N LYS A 616 19.61 11.07 8.21
CA LYS A 616 20.28 9.86 8.73
C LYS A 616 19.31 8.94 9.45
N ASP A 617 19.63 7.65 9.49
CA ASP A 617 18.95 6.71 10.37
C ASP A 617 19.30 7.00 11.83
N ALA A 618 18.27 7.15 12.65
CA ALA A 618 18.43 7.43 14.07
C ALA A 618 17.36 6.72 14.88
N LYS A 619 17.67 6.48 16.16
CA LYS A 619 16.68 5.98 17.12
C LYS A 619 15.50 6.96 17.20
N VAL A 620 14.28 6.43 17.10
CA VAL A 620 13.06 7.22 17.25
C VAL A 620 13.02 7.80 18.67
N LYS A 621 12.87 9.13 18.75
CA LYS A 621 12.68 9.86 20.01
C LYS A 621 11.26 10.39 20.06
N TYR A 622 10.58 10.12 21.16
CA TYR A 622 9.24 10.65 21.43
C TYR A 622 9.34 11.94 22.24
N GLN A 623 8.30 12.77 22.16
CA GLN A 623 8.22 14.01 22.93
C GLN A 623 7.89 13.73 24.41
N ASN A 624 7.04 12.74 24.68
CA ASN A 624 6.84 12.22 26.02
C ASN A 624 8.14 11.59 26.56
N LYS A 625 8.78 12.29 27.49
CA LYS A 625 10.01 11.84 28.16
C LYS A 625 9.73 10.55 28.95
N ASP A 626 10.68 9.62 28.90
CA ASP A 626 10.62 8.33 29.60
C ASP A 626 9.50 7.37 29.18
N LEU A 627 8.84 7.61 28.04
CA LEU A 627 7.85 6.70 27.48
C LEU A 627 8.51 5.35 27.12
N LYS A 628 8.02 4.27 27.73
CA LYS A 628 8.50 2.91 27.47
C LYS A 628 7.56 2.18 26.53
N ILE A 629 8.11 1.46 25.56
CA ILE A 629 7.35 0.62 24.63
C ILE A 629 7.68 -0.84 24.92
N THR A 630 6.65 -1.64 25.15
CA THR A 630 6.76 -3.10 25.36
C THR A 630 5.77 -3.81 24.44
N ALA A 631 6.01 -5.07 24.11
CA ALA A 631 5.07 -5.91 23.36
C ALA A 631 4.70 -7.17 24.15
N LYS A 632 3.42 -7.56 24.06
CA LYS A 632 2.85 -8.69 24.81
C LYS A 632 2.16 -9.67 23.86
N PRO A 633 2.60 -10.94 23.81
CA PRO A 633 1.93 -11.98 23.05
C PRO A 633 0.51 -12.22 23.55
N ILE A 634 -0.49 -12.07 22.67
CA ILE A 634 -1.91 -12.30 22.98
C ILE A 634 -2.42 -13.66 22.51
N GLY A 635 -1.62 -14.38 21.73
CA GLY A 635 -1.96 -15.65 21.10
C GLY A 635 -0.89 -16.08 20.10
N ILE A 636 -1.18 -17.09 19.28
CA ILE A 636 -0.28 -17.59 18.23
C ILE A 636 -1.06 -17.74 16.92
N LEU A 637 -0.47 -17.30 15.80
CA LEU A 637 -0.97 -17.55 14.45
C LEU A 637 -0.51 -18.95 13.97
N ASP A 638 -1.43 -19.74 13.42
CA ASP A 638 -1.15 -21.09 12.90
C ASP A 638 -0.49 -21.04 11.51
N SER A 639 0.70 -20.46 11.46
CA SER A 639 1.56 -20.42 10.27
C SER A 639 3.01 -20.74 10.64
N TYR A 640 3.70 -21.41 9.73
CA TYR A 640 5.05 -21.94 9.91
C TYR A 640 6.06 -21.32 8.92
N ASN A 641 5.63 -20.29 8.18
CA ASN A 641 6.49 -19.54 7.28
C ASN A 641 7.59 -18.77 8.04
N GLN A 642 8.26 -17.83 7.35
CA GLN A 642 9.24 -16.92 7.94
C GLN A 642 8.80 -16.36 9.30
N GLN A 643 9.77 -15.98 10.14
CA GLN A 643 9.50 -15.43 11.48
C GLN A 643 8.60 -14.19 11.35
N LEU A 644 7.34 -14.32 11.76
CA LEU A 644 6.33 -13.29 11.59
C LEU A 644 5.71 -12.96 12.94
N ILE A 645 5.68 -11.67 13.28
CA ILE A 645 5.01 -11.16 14.48
C ILE A 645 4.09 -10.03 14.05
N LEU A 646 2.79 -10.28 14.14
CA LEU A 646 1.76 -9.33 13.73
C LEU A 646 1.42 -8.37 14.87
N ALA A 647 1.17 -7.11 14.55
CA ALA A 647 0.70 -6.05 15.45
C ALA A 647 -0.36 -5.19 14.74
N ASP A 648 -1.03 -4.30 15.47
CA ASP A 648 -1.90 -3.28 14.84
C ASP A 648 -1.08 -2.24 14.06
N GLN A 649 -1.46 -1.96 12.81
CA GLN A 649 -0.73 -1.01 11.95
C GLN A 649 -0.74 0.41 12.50
N GLY A 650 -1.87 0.88 13.03
CA GLY A 650 -1.97 2.23 13.57
C GLY A 650 -1.06 2.41 14.79
N LEU A 651 -1.00 1.39 15.66
CA LEU A 651 -0.10 1.39 16.81
C LEU A 651 1.38 1.33 16.39
N MET A 652 1.71 0.51 15.39
CA MET A 652 3.06 0.47 14.82
C MET A 652 3.47 1.80 14.19
N ASN A 653 2.56 2.48 13.50
CA ASN A 653 2.81 3.83 12.99
C ASN A 653 3.18 4.79 14.13
N LEU A 654 2.46 4.78 15.25
CA LEU A 654 2.79 5.63 16.40
C LEU A 654 4.15 5.27 17.03
N VAL A 655 4.47 3.98 17.16
CA VAL A 655 5.78 3.50 17.66
C VAL A 655 6.94 3.91 16.72
N LEU A 656 6.67 4.14 15.44
CA LEU A 656 7.65 4.67 14.49
C LEU A 656 7.63 6.19 14.36
N ASN A 657 6.83 6.88 15.21
CA ASN A 657 6.58 8.32 15.13
C ASN A 657 6.04 8.76 13.75
N LEU A 658 5.28 7.89 13.09
CA LEU A 658 4.56 8.15 11.83
C LEU A 658 3.14 8.64 12.13
N SER A 659 2.41 9.05 11.08
CA SER A 659 1.03 9.47 11.23
C SER A 659 0.04 8.34 11.08
N ILE A 660 -1.10 8.48 11.76
CA ILE A 660 -2.25 7.58 11.62
C ILE A 660 -3.34 8.13 10.69
N GLY A 661 -3.03 9.18 9.91
CA GLY A 661 -3.93 9.68 8.87
C GLY A 661 -4.29 8.59 7.85
N LYS A 662 -5.54 8.60 7.39
CA LYS A 662 -6.08 7.61 6.46
C LYS A 662 -6.50 8.22 5.14
N LYS A 663 -6.27 7.49 4.04
CA LYS A 663 -6.79 7.80 2.70
C LYS A 663 -8.20 7.24 2.54
N ILE A 664 -9.14 8.09 2.17
CA ILE A 664 -10.48 7.65 1.72
C ILE A 664 -10.40 7.30 0.24
N GLY A 665 -10.84 6.10 -0.12
CA GLY A 665 -10.90 5.67 -1.52
C GLY A 665 -12.08 6.32 -2.23
N ILE A 666 -11.80 7.05 -3.31
CA ILE A 666 -12.81 7.64 -4.21
C ILE A 666 -12.77 6.93 -5.56
N LYS A 667 -13.89 6.95 -6.29
CA LYS A 667 -14.00 6.41 -7.65
C LYS A 667 -14.41 7.49 -8.64
N ASP A 668 -14.29 7.18 -9.92
CA ASP A 668 -14.82 8.04 -10.98
C ASP A 668 -16.35 8.10 -10.89
N ASN A 669 -16.85 9.31 -10.62
CA ASN A 669 -18.27 9.64 -10.51
C ASN A 669 -18.66 10.71 -11.52
N PHE A 670 -17.96 10.82 -12.65
CA PHE A 670 -18.27 11.77 -13.71
C PHE A 670 -19.61 11.48 -14.42
N TYR A 671 -19.85 10.21 -14.76
CA TYR A 671 -21.03 9.78 -15.54
C TYR A 671 -22.26 9.51 -14.65
N ASN A 672 -23.43 9.99 -15.08
CA ASN A 672 -24.70 9.67 -14.46
C ASN A 672 -25.19 8.30 -14.97
N LYS A 673 -25.18 7.30 -14.07
CA LYS A 673 -25.57 5.92 -14.37
C LYS A 673 -27.08 5.65 -14.28
N GLU A 674 -27.90 6.68 -14.05
CA GLU A 674 -29.36 6.54 -13.92
C GLU A 674 -30.11 6.70 -15.24
N THR A 675 -29.60 7.56 -16.12
CA THR A 675 -30.23 7.90 -17.42
C THR A 675 -29.40 7.39 -18.59
N ILE A 676 -29.05 6.11 -18.57
CA ILE A 676 -28.22 5.47 -19.61
C ILE A 676 -29.08 5.07 -20.81
N ILE A 677 -28.65 5.45 -22.01
CA ILE A 677 -29.14 4.85 -23.26
C ILE A 677 -28.16 3.74 -23.63
N LYS A 678 -28.64 2.50 -23.76
CA LYS A 678 -27.75 1.36 -24.00
C LYS A 678 -27.30 1.31 -25.45
N ALA A 679 -26.07 0.82 -25.67
CA ALA A 679 -25.58 0.52 -27.01
C ALA A 679 -26.59 -0.37 -27.77
N GLY A 680 -26.88 -0.02 -29.02
CA GLY A 680 -27.90 -0.67 -29.84
C GLY A 680 -29.31 -0.11 -29.71
N GLU A 681 -29.60 0.73 -28.71
CA GLU A 681 -30.88 1.43 -28.61
C GLU A 681 -30.93 2.67 -29.51
N LYS A 682 -32.11 2.96 -30.06
CA LYS A 682 -32.32 4.13 -30.93
C LYS A 682 -32.56 5.38 -30.10
N TYR A 683 -31.73 6.41 -30.28
CA TYR A 683 -31.88 7.72 -29.66
C TYR A 683 -31.60 8.84 -30.68
N ASN A 684 -32.46 9.87 -30.73
CA ASN A 684 -32.38 10.95 -31.73
C ASN A 684 -32.23 10.46 -33.19
N ASN A 685 -32.83 9.32 -33.52
CA ASN A 685 -32.70 8.63 -34.82
C ASN A 685 -31.30 8.08 -35.16
N ILE A 686 -30.43 7.92 -34.17
CA ILE A 686 -29.14 7.24 -34.28
C ILE A 686 -29.20 5.96 -33.45
N VAL A 687 -28.58 4.88 -33.93
CA VAL A 687 -28.29 3.69 -33.14
C VAL A 687 -26.80 3.74 -32.83
N SER A 688 -26.45 3.99 -31.57
CA SER A 688 -25.04 4.09 -31.18
C SER A 688 -24.47 2.72 -30.82
N ARG A 689 -23.17 2.55 -31.07
CA ARG A 689 -22.39 1.39 -30.64
C ARG A 689 -21.91 1.50 -29.19
N PHE A 690 -22.10 2.66 -28.55
CA PHE A 690 -21.65 2.95 -27.19
C PHE A 690 -22.82 3.30 -26.29
N ASP A 691 -22.72 2.94 -25.00
CA ASP A 691 -23.64 3.44 -23.98
C ASP A 691 -23.52 4.98 -23.91
N ARG A 692 -24.65 5.69 -23.88
CA ARG A 692 -24.68 7.16 -23.75
C ARG A 692 -25.14 7.56 -22.37
N TYR A 693 -24.47 8.56 -21.80
CA TYR A 693 -24.70 9.04 -20.44
C TYR A 693 -24.92 10.55 -20.44
N ASP A 694 -25.74 10.99 -19.49
CA ASP A 694 -25.67 12.35 -18.97
C ASP A 694 -24.51 12.45 -17.95
N TYR A 695 -24.06 13.67 -17.62
CA TYR A 695 -23.02 13.89 -16.62
C TYR A 695 -23.61 14.22 -15.25
N ASN A 696 -22.94 13.81 -14.18
CA ASN A 696 -23.36 14.15 -12.82
C ASN A 696 -23.19 15.65 -12.56
N GLN A 697 -24.19 16.23 -11.91
CA GLN A 697 -24.13 17.62 -11.44
C GLN A 697 -23.09 17.75 -10.33
N ILE A 698 -22.33 18.85 -10.36
CA ILE A 698 -21.32 19.12 -9.34
C ILE A 698 -22.00 19.82 -8.17
N ASN A 699 -22.07 19.12 -7.05
CA ASN A 699 -22.52 19.67 -5.79
C ASN A 699 -21.30 19.99 -4.92
N ASN A 700 -21.13 21.26 -4.55
CA ASN A 700 -20.01 21.72 -3.73
C ASN A 700 -19.96 21.06 -2.34
N TYR A 701 -21.10 20.51 -1.89
CA TYR A 701 -21.24 19.83 -0.61
C TYR A 701 -22.26 18.70 -0.73
N ILE A 702 -21.90 17.50 -0.27
CA ILE A 702 -22.75 16.31 -0.34
C ILE A 702 -22.84 15.68 1.06
N ASP A 703 -24.01 15.84 1.68
CA ASP A 703 -24.32 15.29 3.00
C ASP A 703 -24.77 13.82 2.89
N LYS A 704 -24.22 12.94 3.74
CA LYS A 704 -24.55 11.50 3.77
C LYS A 704 -26.02 11.23 4.10
N THR A 705 -26.67 12.08 4.88
CA THR A 705 -28.08 11.93 5.28
C THR A 705 -29.03 12.35 4.16
N ASN A 706 -28.81 13.52 3.56
CA ASN A 706 -29.73 14.08 2.57
C ASN A 706 -29.44 13.60 1.13
N ASN A 707 -28.18 13.28 0.82
CA ASN A 707 -27.71 12.90 -0.52
C ASN A 707 -26.92 11.57 -0.44
N SER A 708 -27.50 10.59 0.26
CA SER A 708 -26.84 9.31 0.54
C SER A 708 -26.37 8.58 -0.73
N LYS A 709 -27.12 8.71 -1.83
CA LYS A 709 -26.81 8.06 -3.12
C LYS A 709 -25.58 8.69 -3.76
N GLU A 710 -25.55 10.01 -3.90
CA GLU A 710 -24.43 10.77 -4.46
C GLU A 710 -23.17 10.59 -3.61
N PHE A 711 -23.33 10.63 -2.29
CA PHE A 711 -22.24 10.39 -1.34
C PHE A 711 -21.65 8.98 -1.51
N ASN A 712 -22.49 7.96 -1.59
CA ASN A 712 -22.05 6.58 -1.82
C ASN A 712 -21.48 6.36 -3.24
N ASN A 713 -21.93 7.14 -4.23
CA ASN A 713 -21.40 7.11 -5.59
C ASN A 713 -20.02 7.76 -5.73
N LEU A 714 -19.64 8.67 -4.83
CA LEU A 714 -18.28 9.23 -4.76
C LEU A 714 -17.27 8.21 -4.24
N LEU A 715 -17.70 7.37 -3.30
CA LEU A 715 -16.83 6.47 -2.55
C LEU A 715 -16.56 5.15 -3.29
N PHE A 716 -15.36 4.63 -3.11
CA PHE A 716 -14.96 3.33 -3.64
C PHE A 716 -15.68 2.18 -2.91
N SER A 717 -15.87 2.30 -1.59
CA SER A 717 -16.62 1.34 -0.77
C SER A 717 -17.84 2.02 -0.13
N THR A 718 -19.02 1.42 -0.29
CA THR A 718 -20.29 1.95 0.24
C THR A 718 -20.58 1.47 1.66
N ASN A 719 -20.02 0.32 2.07
CA ASN A 719 -20.23 -0.24 3.41
C ASN A 719 -19.08 0.14 4.34
N LYS A 720 -19.34 1.06 5.28
CA LYS A 720 -18.35 1.59 6.25
C LYS A 720 -17.06 2.10 5.55
N PRO A 721 -17.13 3.18 4.76
CA PRO A 721 -16.00 3.68 3.97
C PRO A 721 -14.75 3.98 4.82
N PHE A 722 -14.92 4.54 6.02
CA PHE A 722 -13.80 4.82 6.93
C PHE A 722 -13.09 3.55 7.44
N TYR A 723 -13.84 2.46 7.65
CA TYR A 723 -13.26 1.18 8.02
C TYR A 723 -12.36 0.62 6.90
N GLN A 724 -12.75 0.85 5.65
CA GLN A 724 -11.99 0.42 4.47
C GLN A 724 -10.82 1.34 4.09
N ALA A 725 -10.76 2.53 4.69
CA ALA A 725 -9.71 3.50 4.48
C ALA A 725 -8.36 3.01 5.02
N GLN A 726 -7.31 3.17 4.21
CA GLN A 726 -5.96 2.71 4.50
C GLN A 726 -5.12 3.81 5.16
N PHE A 727 -4.18 3.42 6.03
CA PHE A 727 -3.23 4.38 6.61
C PHE A 727 -2.27 4.92 5.53
N LEU A 728 -2.14 6.24 5.44
CA LEU A 728 -1.26 6.92 4.49
C LEU A 728 0.20 6.49 4.65
N TRP A 729 0.64 6.33 5.90
CA TRP A 729 1.96 5.79 6.22
C TRP A 729 1.93 4.27 6.25
N HIS A 730 2.71 3.68 5.35
CA HIS A 730 3.00 2.26 5.22
C HIS A 730 4.33 2.12 4.46
N ASN A 731 4.95 0.94 4.55
CA ASN A 731 6.22 0.66 3.88
C ASN A 731 6.30 -0.77 3.33
N SER A 732 5.19 -1.51 3.39
CA SER A 732 5.09 -2.85 2.81
C SER A 732 3.63 -3.12 2.42
N LYS A 733 3.43 -4.11 1.55
CA LYS A 733 2.13 -4.58 1.08
C LYS A 733 2.14 -6.10 0.90
N TYR A 734 1.08 -6.74 1.37
CA TYR A 734 0.73 -8.11 1.01
C TYR A 734 -0.40 -8.11 -0.01
N SER A 735 -0.23 -8.82 -1.11
CA SER A 735 -1.24 -8.96 -2.17
C SER A 735 -1.70 -10.41 -2.29
N ASN A 736 -3.01 -10.64 -2.27
CA ASN A 736 -3.62 -11.95 -2.50
C ASN A 736 -3.76 -12.28 -4.00
N ILE A 737 -3.30 -11.39 -4.89
CA ILE A 737 -3.34 -11.57 -6.34
C ILE A 737 -2.06 -12.28 -6.77
N GLU A 738 -2.19 -13.36 -7.53
CA GLU A 738 -1.05 -14.16 -8.00
C GLU A 738 -0.15 -13.39 -8.95
N GLU A 739 -0.74 -12.59 -9.84
CA GLU A 739 0.00 -11.67 -10.71
C GLU A 739 0.67 -10.55 -9.91
N ALA A 740 1.92 -10.23 -10.25
CA ALA A 740 2.65 -9.16 -9.61
C ALA A 740 2.27 -7.76 -10.15
N LEU A 741 1.05 -7.31 -9.86
CA LEU A 741 0.47 -6.07 -10.43
C LEU A 741 1.31 -4.81 -10.20
N ASP A 742 2.02 -4.71 -9.07
CA ASP A 742 2.93 -3.59 -8.78
C ASP A 742 4.14 -3.50 -9.73
N LEU A 743 4.33 -4.51 -10.59
CA LEU A 743 5.32 -4.51 -11.66
C LEU A 743 4.66 -4.56 -13.05
N THR A 744 3.51 -5.21 -13.18
CA THR A 744 2.88 -5.47 -14.49
C THR A 744 1.84 -4.41 -14.89
N SER A 745 1.30 -3.63 -13.95
CA SER A 745 0.31 -2.57 -14.23
C SER A 745 0.81 -1.15 -13.98
N GLY A 746 2.02 -1.01 -13.46
CA GLY A 746 2.68 0.29 -13.34
C GLY A 746 4.00 0.19 -12.60
N ILE A 747 4.79 1.26 -12.69
CA ILE A 747 6.03 1.42 -11.93
C ILE A 747 6.04 2.78 -11.25
N SER A 748 6.56 2.82 -10.03
CA SER A 748 6.60 4.01 -9.19
C SER A 748 8.04 4.27 -8.77
N PHE A 749 8.53 5.50 -8.96
CA PHE A 749 9.93 5.86 -8.68
C PHE A 749 10.10 6.75 -7.45
N ILE A 750 11.30 6.73 -6.86
CA ILE A 750 11.74 7.60 -5.76
C ILE A 750 13.24 7.94 -5.91
N PRO A 751 13.75 9.00 -5.26
CA PRO A 751 15.19 9.25 -5.13
C PRO A 751 15.90 8.24 -4.23
N ASP A 752 17.14 7.87 -4.56
CA ASP A 752 17.93 6.92 -3.76
C ASP A 752 18.47 7.53 -2.44
N ASN A 753 19.12 8.70 -2.48
CA ASN A 753 19.80 9.26 -1.30
C ASN A 753 19.04 10.42 -0.62
N ALA A 754 18.72 11.50 -1.34
CA ALA A 754 18.10 12.71 -0.79
C ALA A 754 16.55 12.71 -0.85
N TYR A 755 15.92 11.67 -0.28
CA TYR A 755 14.46 11.58 -0.29
C TYR A 755 13.82 12.57 0.69
N ASN A 756 13.46 13.77 0.19
CA ASN A 756 12.85 14.84 0.97
C ASN A 756 11.34 15.05 0.75
N GLY A 757 10.71 14.22 -0.09
CA GLY A 757 9.28 14.30 -0.37
C GLY A 757 8.94 15.42 -1.36
N PHE A 758 9.92 15.87 -2.15
CA PHE A 758 9.76 16.75 -3.29
C PHE A 758 10.84 16.38 -4.31
N TYR A 759 10.51 16.21 -5.59
CA TYR A 759 11.52 15.88 -6.60
C TYR A 759 11.14 16.38 -7.99
N ILE A 760 12.17 16.84 -8.70
CA ILE A 760 12.05 17.58 -9.96
C ILE A 760 12.36 16.66 -11.13
N LEU A 761 11.40 16.43 -12.03
CA LEU A 761 11.63 15.75 -13.31
C LEU A 761 12.67 16.51 -14.15
N ASN A 762 13.64 15.78 -14.69
CA ASN A 762 14.79 16.32 -15.42
C ASN A 762 15.62 17.36 -14.61
N GLY A 763 15.47 17.46 -13.28
CA GLY A 763 16.34 18.28 -12.42
C GLY A 763 17.71 17.62 -12.17
N ASN A 764 18.56 18.25 -11.37
CA ASN A 764 19.78 17.65 -10.78
C ASN A 764 19.44 16.53 -9.75
N GLY A 765 18.54 15.65 -10.12
CA GLY A 765 17.89 14.59 -9.33
C GLY A 765 16.93 13.74 -10.18
N ALA A 766 16.74 14.05 -11.46
CA ALA A 766 16.14 13.13 -12.41
C ALA A 766 17.10 13.09 -13.60
N SER A 767 18.09 12.21 -13.46
CA SER A 767 18.94 11.69 -14.53
C SER A 767 19.52 12.74 -15.48
N SER A 768 20.49 13.51 -14.99
CA SER A 768 21.47 14.16 -15.86
C SER A 768 22.88 13.92 -15.32
N ALA A 769 23.82 13.67 -16.24
CA ALA A 769 25.15 13.11 -16.05
C ALA A 769 26.15 13.95 -15.22
N SER A 770 25.70 14.76 -14.26
CA SER A 770 26.58 15.47 -13.31
C SER A 770 25.95 15.82 -11.94
N GLY A 771 24.83 15.19 -11.54
CA GLY A 771 24.23 15.39 -10.19
C GLY A 771 23.75 14.08 -9.57
N SER A 772 24.22 13.78 -8.36
CA SER A 772 24.36 12.46 -7.71
C SER A 772 23.10 11.75 -7.15
N ASP A 773 21.89 12.00 -7.65
CA ASP A 773 20.67 11.32 -7.17
C ASP A 773 19.94 10.62 -8.32
N ASP A 774 20.18 9.32 -8.48
CA ASP A 774 19.48 8.47 -9.44
C ASP A 774 18.06 8.14 -8.93
N MET A 775 17.11 8.08 -9.88
CA MET A 775 15.76 7.57 -9.64
C MET A 775 15.79 6.04 -9.65
N ILE A 776 15.08 5.44 -8.70
CA ILE A 776 15.00 4.00 -8.52
C ILE A 776 13.55 3.58 -8.32
N SER A 777 13.25 2.30 -8.51
CA SER A 777 11.93 1.76 -8.15
C SER A 777 11.64 1.96 -6.67
N SER A 778 10.40 2.33 -6.35
CA SER A 778 9.91 2.45 -4.98
C SER A 778 9.90 1.10 -4.26
N ILE A 779 9.80 -0.01 -5.00
CA ILE A 779 9.87 -1.38 -4.50
C ILE A 779 11.35 -1.75 -4.34
N ARG A 780 11.78 -2.02 -3.11
CA ARG A 780 13.15 -2.41 -2.78
C ARG A 780 13.33 -3.92 -2.74
N TYR A 781 12.36 -4.62 -2.17
CA TYR A 781 12.38 -6.08 -2.07
C TYR A 781 11.00 -6.64 -2.39
N GLN A 782 10.99 -7.82 -3.00
CA GLN A 782 9.76 -8.56 -3.30
C GLN A 782 9.93 -10.03 -2.95
N ASN A 783 8.87 -10.64 -2.45
CA ASN A 783 8.79 -12.07 -2.18
C ASN A 783 7.54 -12.63 -2.87
N LEU A 784 7.76 -13.31 -4.00
CA LEU A 784 6.71 -13.88 -4.83
C LEU A 784 6.31 -15.25 -4.28
N LEU A 785 5.53 -15.25 -3.20
CA LEU A 785 5.15 -16.46 -2.46
C LEU A 785 4.36 -17.45 -3.33
N ALA A 786 3.57 -17.00 -4.30
CA ALA A 786 2.86 -17.88 -5.23
C ALA A 786 3.84 -18.71 -6.07
N THR A 787 4.86 -18.08 -6.63
CA THR A 787 5.93 -18.75 -7.39
C THR A 787 6.72 -19.69 -6.48
N SER A 788 7.09 -19.24 -5.28
CA SER A 788 7.77 -20.06 -4.28
C SER A 788 6.94 -21.28 -3.87
N LYS A 789 5.62 -21.14 -3.68
CA LYS A 789 4.70 -22.25 -3.38
C LYS A 789 4.69 -23.27 -4.53
N THR A 790 4.65 -22.84 -5.78
CA THR A 790 4.68 -23.73 -6.95
C THR A 790 6.00 -24.51 -7.03
N LEU A 791 7.14 -23.84 -6.84
CA LEU A 791 8.46 -24.49 -6.80
C LEU A 791 8.57 -25.46 -5.62
N ILE A 792 8.16 -25.05 -4.43
CA ILE A 792 8.14 -25.91 -3.23
C ILE A 792 7.25 -27.13 -3.48
N ASN A 793 6.08 -26.96 -4.11
CA ASN A 793 5.19 -28.07 -4.43
C ASN A 793 5.84 -29.07 -5.40
N GLN A 794 6.56 -28.59 -6.42
CA GLN A 794 7.28 -29.43 -7.37
C GLN A 794 8.44 -30.17 -6.69
N ILE A 795 9.27 -29.47 -5.92
CA ILE A 795 10.40 -30.07 -5.17
C ILE A 795 9.88 -31.06 -4.14
N THR A 796 8.82 -30.72 -3.40
CA THR A 796 8.20 -31.59 -2.41
C THR A 796 7.63 -32.84 -3.05
N PHE A 797 7.00 -32.73 -4.23
CA PHE A 797 6.52 -33.89 -4.97
C PHE A 797 7.68 -34.82 -5.34
N ILE A 798 8.78 -34.30 -5.91
CA ILE A 798 9.97 -35.08 -6.24
C ILE A 798 10.57 -35.73 -4.98
N ALA A 799 10.71 -34.97 -3.89
CA ALA A 799 11.26 -35.47 -2.63
C ALA A 799 10.40 -36.57 -2.01
N ILE A 800 9.06 -36.41 -2.03
CA ILE A 800 8.12 -37.45 -1.59
C ILE A 800 8.25 -38.68 -2.51
N SER A 801 8.35 -38.51 -3.83
CA SER A 801 8.50 -39.63 -4.77
C SER A 801 9.79 -40.43 -4.52
N ILE A 802 10.94 -39.76 -4.35
CA ILE A 802 12.22 -40.42 -4.02
C ILE A 802 12.15 -41.09 -2.65
N GLY A 803 11.61 -40.39 -1.66
CA GLY A 803 11.42 -40.93 -0.31
C GLY A 803 10.53 -42.18 -0.32
N MET A 804 9.43 -42.14 -1.08
CA MET A 804 8.49 -43.25 -1.21
C MET A 804 9.16 -44.47 -1.87
N LEU A 805 10.02 -44.27 -2.86
CA LEU A 805 10.82 -45.36 -3.46
C LEU A 805 11.70 -46.05 -2.40
N LEU A 806 12.46 -45.27 -1.62
CA LEU A 806 13.31 -45.82 -0.54
C LEU A 806 12.47 -46.52 0.54
N ILE A 807 11.33 -45.95 0.90
CA ILE A 807 10.39 -46.53 1.87
C ILE A 807 9.85 -47.86 1.36
N ILE A 808 9.47 -47.96 0.07
CA ILE A 808 9.02 -49.21 -0.53
C ILE A 808 10.13 -50.26 -0.44
N THR A 809 11.38 -49.92 -0.74
CA THR A 809 12.52 -50.84 -0.57
C THR A 809 12.59 -51.33 0.88
N VAL A 810 12.58 -50.44 1.87
CA VAL A 810 12.63 -50.83 3.30
C VAL A 810 11.44 -51.70 3.70
N ILE A 811 10.23 -51.39 3.23
CA ILE A 811 9.03 -52.18 3.48
C ILE A 811 9.16 -53.57 2.86
N THR A 812 9.62 -53.68 1.61
CA THR A 812 9.82 -54.98 0.94
C THR A 812 10.89 -55.81 1.63
N THR A 813 12.04 -55.24 2.00
CA THR A 813 13.07 -55.95 2.77
C THR A 813 12.53 -56.39 4.14
N SER A 814 11.75 -55.55 4.82
CA SER A 814 11.12 -55.90 6.10
C SER A 814 10.10 -57.03 5.94
N ALA A 815 9.29 -56.99 4.88
CA ALA A 815 8.31 -58.03 4.58
C ALA A 815 8.98 -59.37 4.25
N LEU A 816 10.06 -59.34 3.46
CA LEU A 816 10.90 -60.52 3.18
C LEU A 816 11.51 -61.10 4.47
N LEU A 817 11.98 -60.24 5.37
CA LEU A 817 12.52 -60.66 6.67
C LEU A 817 11.43 -61.30 7.56
N VAL A 818 10.22 -60.74 7.59
CA VAL A 818 9.07 -61.36 8.28
C VAL A 818 8.75 -62.73 7.69
N MET A 819 8.77 -62.85 6.37
CA MET A 819 8.55 -64.13 5.68
C MET A 819 9.63 -65.15 6.06
N LEU A 820 10.92 -64.78 6.00
CA LEU A 820 12.03 -65.66 6.36
C LEU A 820 11.94 -66.15 7.82
N ILE A 821 11.64 -65.26 8.78
CA ILE A 821 11.48 -65.63 10.19
C ILE A 821 10.28 -66.57 10.37
N SER A 822 9.18 -66.29 9.67
CA SER A 822 7.97 -67.11 9.73
C SER A 822 8.23 -68.50 9.14
N ASP A 823 9.03 -68.62 8.09
CA ASP A 823 9.44 -69.90 7.51
C ASP A 823 10.26 -70.72 8.52
N ILE A 824 11.26 -70.10 9.18
CA ILE A 824 12.04 -70.74 10.25
C ILE A 824 11.14 -71.22 11.38
N TYR A 825 10.17 -70.39 11.80
CA TYR A 825 9.21 -70.74 12.84
C TYR A 825 8.34 -71.95 12.44
N VAL A 826 7.83 -71.97 11.19
CA VAL A 826 7.07 -73.10 10.65
C VAL A 826 7.91 -74.38 10.63
N THR A 827 9.19 -74.30 10.26
CA THR A 827 10.12 -75.44 10.27
C THR A 827 10.33 -75.99 11.69
N GLN A 828 10.50 -75.14 12.70
CA GLN A 828 10.65 -75.59 14.10
C GLN A 828 9.40 -76.31 14.62
N TYR A 829 8.21 -75.85 14.23
CA TYR A 829 6.94 -76.47 14.61
C TYR A 829 6.48 -77.58 13.66
N GLN A 830 7.29 -77.95 12.66
CA GLN A 830 6.94 -78.93 11.63
C GLN A 830 6.60 -80.31 12.24
N GLN A 831 7.44 -80.82 13.15
CA GLN A 831 7.21 -82.12 13.80
C GLN A 831 5.91 -82.13 14.62
N PHE A 832 5.64 -81.04 15.35
CA PHE A 832 4.40 -80.89 16.12
C PHE A 832 3.16 -80.85 15.22
N MET A 833 3.23 -80.13 14.09
CA MET A 833 2.14 -80.08 13.11
C MET A 833 1.89 -81.43 12.44
N ILE A 834 2.94 -82.19 12.11
CA ILE A 834 2.84 -83.55 11.55
C ILE A 834 2.20 -84.50 12.57
N LEU A 835 2.61 -84.43 13.84
CA LEU A 835 2.03 -85.25 14.92
C LEU A 835 0.53 -84.96 15.10
N MET A 836 0.12 -83.69 15.16
CA MET A 836 -1.31 -83.35 15.23
C MET A 836 -2.08 -83.83 14.00
N LYS A 837 -1.47 -83.80 12.81
CA LYS A 837 -2.09 -84.34 11.60
C LYS A 837 -2.25 -85.86 11.65
N ALA A 838 -1.26 -86.57 12.17
CA ALA A 838 -1.32 -88.02 12.39
C ALA A 838 -2.40 -88.41 13.42
N LEU A 839 -2.65 -87.56 14.41
CA LEU A 839 -3.71 -87.71 15.41
C LEU A 839 -5.12 -87.34 14.91
N GLY A 840 -5.30 -87.04 13.62
CA GLY A 840 -6.61 -86.79 13.01
C GLY A 840 -7.15 -85.36 13.19
N TYR A 841 -6.33 -84.40 13.63
CA TYR A 841 -6.77 -83.01 13.73
C TYR A 841 -6.98 -82.39 12.34
N SER A 842 -8.04 -81.59 12.19
CA SER A 842 -8.28 -80.85 10.95
C SER A 842 -7.23 -79.76 10.73
N ASN A 843 -6.96 -79.42 9.46
CA ASN A 843 -6.01 -78.38 9.09
C ASN A 843 -6.28 -77.02 9.77
N TYR A 844 -7.54 -76.72 10.10
CA TYR A 844 -7.91 -75.52 10.86
C TYR A 844 -7.47 -75.59 12.33
N LYS A 845 -7.70 -76.73 13.00
CA LYS A 845 -7.27 -76.94 14.38
C LYS A 845 -5.74 -76.93 14.49
N ILE A 846 -5.05 -77.56 13.54
CA ILE A 846 -3.57 -77.56 13.46
C ILE A 846 -3.04 -76.13 13.38
N SER A 847 -3.59 -75.31 12.48
CA SER A 847 -3.18 -73.91 12.32
C SER A 847 -3.48 -73.07 13.57
N LYS A 848 -4.66 -73.23 14.17
CA LYS A 848 -5.04 -72.49 15.39
C LYS A 848 -4.15 -72.83 16.58
N TYR A 849 -3.77 -74.11 16.76
CA TYR A 849 -2.91 -74.52 17.86
C TYR A 849 -1.43 -74.21 17.63
N ALA A 850 -0.94 -74.29 16.39
CA ALA A 850 0.46 -73.99 16.08
C ALA A 850 0.75 -72.47 16.04
N PHE A 851 -0.21 -71.67 15.55
CA PHE A 851 0.01 -70.25 15.27
C PHE A 851 -0.88 -69.28 16.06
N GLY A 852 -1.89 -69.76 16.78
CA GLY A 852 -2.88 -68.89 17.46
C GLY A 852 -2.26 -67.96 18.52
N THR A 853 -1.33 -68.47 19.33
CA THR A 853 -0.58 -67.67 20.30
C THR A 853 0.32 -66.65 19.59
N ALA A 854 1.04 -67.08 18.56
CA ALA A 854 1.92 -66.23 17.77
C ALA A 854 1.16 -65.06 17.10
N ILE A 855 -0.06 -65.30 16.59
CA ILE A 855 -0.92 -64.26 15.99
C ILE A 855 -1.29 -63.20 17.04
N VAL A 856 -1.74 -63.60 18.23
CA VAL A 856 -2.16 -62.67 19.29
C VAL A 856 -0.98 -61.83 19.79
N PHE A 857 0.18 -62.46 20.06
CA PHE A 857 1.38 -61.73 20.45
C PHE A 857 1.88 -60.81 19.35
N SER A 858 1.79 -61.20 18.07
CA SER A 858 2.17 -60.35 16.94
C SER A 858 1.30 -59.08 16.84
N LEU A 859 -0.01 -59.19 17.10
CA LEU A 859 -0.91 -58.03 17.14
C LEU A 859 -0.55 -57.06 18.28
N ILE A 860 -0.25 -57.59 19.47
CA ILE A 860 0.18 -56.78 20.63
C ILE A 860 1.51 -56.08 20.31
N ILE A 861 2.48 -56.80 19.75
CA ILE A 861 3.79 -56.25 19.37
C ILE A 861 3.65 -55.20 18.27
N TRP A 862 2.74 -55.39 17.31
CA TRP A 862 2.44 -54.38 16.28
C TRP A 862 1.87 -53.10 16.88
N ALA A 863 0.90 -53.22 17.80
CA ALA A 863 0.29 -52.07 18.47
C ALA A 863 1.34 -51.30 19.30
N LEU A 864 2.14 -52.02 20.12
CA LEU A 864 3.25 -51.45 20.89
C LEU A 864 4.29 -50.78 19.98
N SER A 865 4.69 -51.44 18.89
CA SER A 865 5.64 -50.89 17.93
C SER A 865 5.15 -49.58 17.31
N THR A 866 3.86 -49.50 16.98
CA THR A 866 3.26 -48.30 16.39
C THR A 866 3.20 -47.16 17.41
N ALA A 867 2.80 -47.45 18.65
CA ALA A 867 2.81 -46.48 19.74
C ALA A 867 4.23 -45.94 20.01
N ILE A 868 5.23 -46.82 20.12
CA ILE A 868 6.65 -46.44 20.30
C ILE A 868 7.12 -45.55 19.15
N THR A 869 6.74 -45.87 17.91
CA THR A 869 7.12 -45.07 16.74
C THR A 869 6.54 -43.66 16.82
N TRP A 870 5.27 -43.51 17.22
CA TRP A 870 4.64 -42.19 17.38
C TRP A 870 5.26 -41.38 18.52
N ILE A 871 5.61 -42.03 19.63
CA ILE A 871 6.33 -41.40 20.74
C ILE A 871 7.69 -40.89 20.27
N LEU A 872 8.47 -41.72 19.55
CA LEU A 872 9.77 -41.34 19.02
C LEU A 872 9.69 -40.16 18.06
N ILE A 873 8.71 -40.17 17.14
CA ILE A 873 8.48 -39.05 16.22
C ILE A 873 8.16 -37.77 17.01
N THR A 874 7.30 -37.87 18.02
CA THR A 874 6.92 -36.72 18.85
C THR A 874 8.13 -36.16 19.62
N LEU A 875 8.98 -37.02 20.16
CA LEU A 875 10.23 -36.63 20.83
C LEU A 875 11.19 -35.93 19.88
N ILE A 876 11.40 -36.46 18.67
CA ILE A 876 12.24 -35.83 17.64
C ILE A 876 11.73 -34.43 17.32
N ILE A 877 10.42 -34.25 17.18
CA ILE A 877 9.81 -32.95 16.89
C ILE A 877 9.96 -31.99 18.08
N GLN A 878 9.84 -32.47 19.32
CA GLN A 878 10.12 -31.66 20.51
C GLN A 878 11.58 -31.19 20.56
N ILE A 879 12.53 -32.03 20.16
CA ILE A 879 13.94 -31.63 20.06
C ILE A 879 14.10 -30.55 18.99
N ILE A 880 13.51 -30.72 17.81
CA ILE A 880 13.58 -29.73 16.73
C ILE A 880 12.94 -28.39 17.14
N THR A 881 11.82 -28.42 17.85
CA THR A 881 11.19 -27.19 18.36
C THR A 881 12.02 -26.50 19.43
N SER A 882 12.74 -27.25 20.27
CA SER A 882 13.69 -26.68 21.23
C SER A 882 14.90 -25.97 20.57
N LEU A 883 15.26 -26.41 19.36
CA LEU A 883 16.28 -25.77 18.51
C LEU A 883 15.76 -24.52 17.77
N GLY A 884 14.48 -24.17 17.90
CA GLY A 884 13.89 -22.95 17.35
C GLY A 884 13.18 -23.12 16.01
N PHE A 885 12.94 -24.35 15.56
CA PHE A 885 12.20 -24.63 14.32
C PHE A 885 10.79 -25.14 14.62
N ALA A 886 9.78 -24.52 14.01
CA ALA A 886 8.41 -25.01 14.07
C ALA A 886 8.11 -25.88 12.85
N ILE A 887 7.83 -27.16 13.07
CA ILE A 887 7.40 -28.08 12.01
C ILE A 887 5.94 -28.46 12.25
N PRO A 888 5.04 -28.23 11.28
CA PRO A 888 3.68 -28.77 11.36
C PRO A 888 3.74 -30.30 11.28
N TYR A 889 3.15 -30.99 12.24
CA TYR A 889 3.11 -32.44 12.26
C TYR A 889 1.74 -32.98 12.68
N GLY A 890 1.41 -34.15 12.16
CA GLY A 890 0.17 -34.86 12.46
C GLY A 890 0.28 -36.30 12.00
N PHE A 891 -0.36 -37.21 12.75
CA PHE A 891 -0.44 -38.62 12.37
C PHE A 891 -1.71 -38.84 11.56
N SER A 892 -1.57 -39.12 10.26
CA SER A 892 -2.71 -39.52 9.44
C SER A 892 -3.17 -40.94 9.77
N ILE A 893 -4.47 -41.15 10.00
CA ILE A 893 -4.99 -42.47 10.43
C ILE A 893 -4.79 -43.58 9.38
N TRP A 894 -4.72 -43.23 8.09
CA TRP A 894 -4.49 -44.19 7.02
C TRP A 894 -3.15 -44.93 7.16
N THR A 895 -2.12 -44.30 7.77
CA THR A 895 -0.81 -44.95 7.95
C THR A 895 -0.91 -46.15 8.88
N LEU A 896 -1.83 -46.11 9.86
CA LEU A 896 -2.09 -47.21 10.78
C LEU A 896 -2.75 -48.38 10.05
N ILE A 897 -3.75 -48.09 9.21
CA ILE A 897 -4.48 -49.09 8.42
C ILE A 897 -3.55 -49.78 7.42
N VAL A 898 -2.75 -49.01 6.67
CA VAL A 898 -1.82 -49.57 5.67
C VAL A 898 -0.69 -50.37 6.33
N SER A 899 -0.14 -49.88 7.45
CA SER A 899 0.86 -50.63 8.24
C SER A 899 0.30 -51.99 8.67
N PHE A 900 -0.92 -52.01 9.19
CA PHE A 900 -1.60 -53.23 9.59
C PHE A 900 -1.78 -54.19 8.41
N ILE A 901 -2.30 -53.71 7.27
CA ILE A 901 -2.53 -54.53 6.08
C ILE A 901 -1.23 -55.16 5.57
N ILE A 902 -0.14 -54.39 5.47
CA ILE A 902 1.15 -54.91 5.00
C ILE A 902 1.66 -56.01 5.92
N VAL A 903 1.68 -55.76 7.24
CA VAL A 903 2.15 -56.76 8.22
C VAL A 903 1.25 -58.00 8.19
N ALA A 904 -0.06 -57.83 8.13
CA ALA A 904 -1.02 -58.93 8.09
C ALA A 904 -0.85 -59.77 6.82
N ILE A 905 -0.73 -59.15 5.64
CA ILE A 905 -0.53 -59.86 4.37
C ILE A 905 0.83 -60.58 4.36
N SER A 906 1.92 -59.94 4.79
CA SER A 906 3.23 -60.57 4.82
C SER A 906 3.27 -61.77 5.77
N PHE A 907 2.71 -61.62 6.98
CA PHE A 907 2.70 -62.67 7.99
C PHE A 907 1.75 -63.82 7.61
N ILE A 908 0.49 -63.53 7.28
CA ILE A 908 -0.50 -64.54 6.91
C ILE A 908 -0.11 -65.21 5.59
N GLY A 909 0.34 -64.42 4.60
CA GLY A 909 0.81 -64.93 3.32
C GLY A 909 1.97 -65.89 3.47
N SER A 910 2.99 -65.53 4.26
CA SER A 910 4.10 -66.44 4.58
C SER A 910 3.62 -67.70 5.29
N LEU A 911 2.80 -67.59 6.34
CA LEU A 911 2.27 -68.77 7.04
C LEU A 911 1.49 -69.70 6.11
N ILE A 912 0.70 -69.16 5.18
CA ILE A 912 -0.05 -69.96 4.20
C ILE A 912 0.92 -70.69 3.26
N VAL A 913 1.89 -69.98 2.69
CA VAL A 913 2.85 -70.55 1.73
C VAL A 913 3.71 -71.62 2.40
N SER A 914 4.26 -71.32 3.56
CA SER A 914 5.27 -72.15 4.23
C SER A 914 4.66 -73.36 4.92
N SER A 915 3.43 -73.23 5.42
CA SER A 915 2.68 -74.39 5.93
C SER A 915 2.04 -75.26 4.83
N ASN A 916 1.98 -74.79 3.57
CA ASN A 916 1.25 -75.48 2.49
C ASN A 916 1.76 -76.91 2.28
N LYS A 917 3.08 -77.12 2.25
CA LYS A 917 3.71 -78.44 2.07
C LYS A 917 3.30 -79.42 3.18
N ILE A 918 3.31 -78.95 4.43
CA ILE A 918 2.94 -79.74 5.63
C ILE A 918 1.43 -80.04 5.64
N ARG A 919 0.61 -79.10 5.15
CA ARG A 919 -0.85 -79.20 5.16
C ARG A 919 -1.42 -80.06 4.02
N THR A 920 -0.74 -80.15 2.88
CA THR A 920 -1.23 -80.87 1.69
C THR A 920 -0.69 -82.30 1.52
N GLN A 921 0.52 -82.60 2.00
CA GLN A 921 1.11 -83.95 1.85
C GLN A 921 0.57 -84.97 2.86
N LYS A 922 0.58 -86.27 2.51
CA LYS A 922 0.10 -87.34 3.42
C LYS A 922 1.03 -87.46 4.64
N PRO A 923 0.51 -87.77 5.85
CA PRO A 923 1.33 -87.86 7.07
C PRO A 923 2.49 -88.86 6.94
N ALA A 924 2.28 -89.99 6.27
CA ALA A 924 3.29 -91.02 6.06
C ALA A 924 4.51 -90.54 5.24
N SER A 925 4.30 -89.70 4.23
CA SER A 925 5.39 -89.12 3.42
C SER A 925 6.14 -87.99 4.11
N LEU A 926 5.54 -87.39 5.14
CA LEU A 926 6.16 -86.32 5.94
C LEU A 926 7.02 -86.87 7.09
N LEU A 927 6.71 -88.08 7.58
CA LEU A 927 7.43 -88.79 8.64
C LEU A 927 8.73 -89.46 8.17
N THR A 928 8.77 -89.91 6.91
CA THR A 928 9.99 -90.50 6.30
C THR A 928 11.08 -89.47 6.03
N VAL A 929 10.72 -88.20 5.87
CA VAL A 929 11.65 -87.08 5.61
C VAL A 929 12.18 -86.46 6.92
N SER A 930 11.58 -86.79 8.07
CA SER A 930 12.01 -86.30 9.38
C SER A 930 12.95 -87.25 10.15
N ASN A 931 13.24 -88.42 9.57
CA ASN A 931 14.14 -89.45 10.13
C ASN A 931 15.47 -89.59 9.36
N GLU A 932 15.71 -88.72 8.37
CA GLU A 932 17.04 -88.26 7.94
C GLU A 932 17.17 -86.79 8.34
#